data_AF-A0A1B6CAU1-F1
#
_entry.id   AF-A0A1B6CAU1-F1
#
_cell.length_a   1.000
_cell.length_b   1.000
_cell.length_c   1.000
_cell.angle_alpha   90.00
_cell.angle_beta   90.00
_cell.angle_gamma   90.00
#
_symmetry.space_group_name_H-M   'P 1'
#
loop_
_entity.id
_entity.type
_entity.pdbx_description
1 polymer ?
#
loop_
_entity_poly.entity_id
_entity_poly.type
_entity_poly.pdbx_seq_one_letter_code
_entity_poly.pdbx_strand_id
1 'polypeptide(L)'
;MDCEVPTTLKKNINLLQSDNKRDRKKALETIRLEFKNIKQDEMINCYDYVQSHLINSFTDKSDACREEAYNFFIEVVNKVPTKEIYLHSIILVLSDRLCGEVFKEESEEVRVLAINLLRVLILKYKHILKMYLDLIINILVKTLCDKDPKVKKESCETVSELARAIPEHFHLQSESLIKPIISNLSHQHYKVRVSAINAIGDAVRYGNTKCLEMSCGPLAERLFDQNPSVRIAVSRVTGNWLLHLPDRYSFFYKLLPLMLTSLVDEIPEHSAESTLLWNKAGAQYLSENENDLKDKIDFLTERIDHYPEGVSRPNLGCRTLVHRELSKYLPAIVRELEDWMVDVRVRSAQLLCVTVQHAEENITQHIQKVLPAMYRAFSDDEKGVRINIERTAEMIGYFVPPEVYCFHILPSVEEINKPGPVGVLARVIQTSKADLLKNELHNIGKVLCSVCLTKQLDYQEQLLNNVSAIISTCQYDCSLISQDIFYILISVLGLASNESVASRSQGLLEGLCICDKINLENLFIKHTPYMLENVVQTAEKWTVHSPDRFLFEALLKHAGAAIGLNIDQVINCFTLALTVDPDPEIALKMLMALSYILNDNDSFKEISHPSKAIHKIIKDVLSPQLIWKAGRSAEVLRNAAIS
;
A
#
# COMPACT_ATOMS: atom_id res chain seq x y z
N MET A 1 -58.67 -17.07 42.12
CA MET A 1 -57.63 -17.48 43.09
C MET A 1 -56.66 -16.33 43.17
N ASP A 2 -56.78 -15.51 44.22
CA ASP A 2 -55.86 -14.42 44.48
C ASP A 2 -54.49 -15.03 44.77
N CYS A 3 -53.56 -14.89 43.82
CA CYS A 3 -52.16 -15.27 44.03
C CYS A 3 -51.58 -14.31 45.06
N GLU A 4 -51.55 -14.75 46.32
CA GLU A 4 -51.00 -13.98 47.42
C GLU A 4 -49.48 -13.87 47.27
N VAL A 5 -48.97 -12.63 47.22
CA VAL A 5 -47.51 -12.38 47.18
C VAL A 5 -46.86 -13.00 48.42
N PRO A 6 -45.81 -13.83 48.27
CA PRO A 6 -45.11 -14.48 49.38
C PRO A 6 -44.79 -13.53 50.53
N THR A 7 -45.07 -13.94 51.76
CA THR A 7 -44.78 -13.15 52.98
C THR A 7 -43.31 -12.79 53.11
N THR A 8 -42.41 -13.65 52.62
CA THR A 8 -40.97 -13.39 52.52
C THR A 8 -40.66 -12.14 51.68
N LEU A 9 -41.34 -11.94 50.54
CA LEU A 9 -41.15 -10.74 49.71
C LEU A 9 -41.65 -9.48 50.42
N LYS A 10 -42.84 -9.54 51.03
CA LYS A 10 -43.41 -8.41 51.81
C LYS A 10 -42.47 -7.97 52.93
N LYS A 11 -41.91 -8.93 53.69
CA LYS A 11 -40.94 -8.65 54.76
C LYS A 11 -39.67 -7.97 54.22
N ASN A 12 -39.10 -8.49 53.14
CA ASN A 12 -37.85 -7.96 52.61
C ASN A 12 -38.04 -6.59 51.93
N ILE A 13 -39.19 -6.31 51.31
CA ILE A 13 -39.50 -4.96 50.81
C ILE A 13 -39.45 -3.92 51.93
N ASN A 14 -40.02 -4.22 53.11
CA ASN A 14 -39.95 -3.32 54.25
C ASN A 14 -38.50 -3.09 54.72
N LEU A 15 -37.64 -4.11 54.64
CA LEU A 15 -36.22 -4.00 54.99
C LEU A 15 -35.43 -3.12 54.02
N LEU A 16 -35.93 -2.86 52.80
CA LEU A 16 -35.31 -1.91 51.87
C LEU A 16 -35.33 -0.46 52.37
N GLN A 17 -36.18 -0.14 53.35
CA GLN A 17 -36.23 1.19 53.99
C GLN A 17 -35.38 1.27 55.27
N SER A 18 -34.64 0.21 55.62
CA SER A 18 -33.76 0.19 56.80
C SER A 18 -32.61 1.20 56.65
N ASP A 19 -32.25 1.89 57.73
CA ASP A 19 -31.07 2.77 57.77
C ASP A 19 -29.75 2.00 57.53
N ASN A 20 -29.72 0.71 57.90
CA ASN A 20 -28.54 -0.13 57.79
C ASN A 20 -28.37 -0.71 56.38
N LYS A 21 -27.29 -0.31 55.70
CA LYS A 21 -26.95 -0.79 54.34
C LYS A 21 -26.83 -2.31 54.23
N ARG A 22 -26.40 -3.00 55.30
CA ARG A 22 -26.26 -4.48 55.28
C ARG A 22 -27.62 -5.17 55.22
N ASP A 23 -28.62 -4.60 55.89
CA ASP A 23 -29.96 -5.17 55.92
C ASP A 23 -30.66 -4.95 54.58
N ARG A 24 -30.52 -3.75 53.99
CA ARG A 24 -30.99 -3.46 52.64
C ARG A 24 -30.37 -4.38 51.59
N LYS A 25 -29.04 -4.55 51.61
CA LYS A 25 -28.34 -5.46 50.69
C LYS A 25 -28.84 -6.90 50.82
N LYS A 26 -28.89 -7.44 52.03
CA LYS A 26 -29.40 -8.80 52.29
C LYS A 26 -30.84 -8.98 51.84
N ALA A 27 -31.68 -7.95 52.01
CA ALA A 27 -33.06 -7.97 51.54
C ALA A 27 -33.12 -8.09 50.00
N LEU A 28 -32.30 -7.34 49.27
CA LEU A 28 -32.19 -7.44 47.81
C LEU A 28 -31.72 -8.84 47.36
N GLU A 29 -30.65 -9.36 47.97
CA GLU A 29 -30.13 -10.71 47.69
C GLU A 29 -31.22 -11.77 47.93
N THR A 30 -31.96 -11.65 49.03
CA THR A 30 -33.05 -12.58 49.37
C THR A 30 -34.19 -12.48 48.35
N ILE A 31 -34.63 -11.26 48.00
CA ILE A 31 -35.67 -11.07 46.97
C ILE A 31 -35.24 -11.69 45.64
N ARG A 32 -34.00 -11.46 45.20
CA ARG A 32 -33.48 -12.05 43.97
C ARG A 32 -33.46 -13.57 44.01
N LEU A 33 -33.07 -14.17 45.13
CA LEU A 33 -33.10 -15.62 45.31
C LEU A 33 -34.54 -16.18 45.29
N GLU A 34 -35.50 -15.51 45.92
CA GLU A 34 -36.91 -15.92 45.88
C GLU A 34 -37.44 -15.93 44.43
N PHE A 35 -37.12 -14.92 43.61
CA PHE A 35 -37.49 -14.86 42.19
C PHE A 35 -36.82 -15.94 41.31
N LYS A 36 -35.87 -16.72 41.83
CA LYS A 36 -35.38 -17.94 41.15
C LYS A 36 -36.34 -19.11 41.34
N ASN A 37 -37.13 -19.12 42.41
CA ASN A 37 -38.01 -20.23 42.80
C ASN A 37 -39.51 -19.95 42.56
N ILE A 38 -39.89 -18.70 42.28
CA ILE A 38 -41.29 -18.33 41.97
C ILE A 38 -41.77 -19.04 40.70
N LYS A 39 -42.97 -19.61 40.78
CA LYS A 39 -43.64 -20.26 39.63
C LYS A 39 -44.03 -19.22 38.58
N GLN A 40 -44.07 -19.64 37.31
CA GLN A 40 -44.37 -18.75 36.19
C GLN A 40 -45.73 -18.03 36.34
N ASP A 41 -46.73 -18.73 36.88
CA ASP A 41 -48.09 -18.21 37.06
C ASP A 41 -48.19 -17.12 38.14
N GLU A 42 -47.27 -17.12 39.12
CA GLU A 42 -47.20 -16.16 40.23
C GLU A 42 -46.23 -14.99 39.92
N MET A 43 -45.37 -15.17 38.91
CA MET A 43 -44.27 -14.26 38.57
C MET A 43 -44.76 -12.84 38.28
N ILE A 44 -45.86 -12.70 37.54
CA ILE A 44 -46.39 -11.39 37.14
C ILE A 44 -46.84 -10.60 38.35
N ASN A 45 -47.64 -11.20 39.24
CA ASN A 45 -48.17 -10.53 40.43
C ASN A 45 -47.05 -10.18 41.41
N CYS A 46 -46.08 -11.07 41.60
CA CYS A 46 -44.92 -10.79 42.44
C CYS A 46 -44.08 -9.65 41.87
N TYR A 47 -43.86 -9.63 40.55
CA TYR A 47 -43.11 -8.56 39.90
C TYR A 47 -43.84 -7.22 39.96
N ASP A 48 -45.14 -7.19 39.65
CA ASP A 48 -45.99 -5.99 39.76
C ASP A 48 -45.95 -5.39 41.17
N TYR A 49 -45.89 -6.24 42.21
CA TYR A 49 -45.79 -5.80 43.60
C TYR A 49 -44.40 -5.25 43.97
N VAL A 50 -43.32 -5.86 43.46
CA VAL A 50 -41.95 -5.60 43.92
C VAL A 50 -41.24 -4.52 43.07
N GLN A 51 -41.59 -4.38 41.79
CA GLN A 51 -40.84 -3.60 40.81
C GLN A 51 -40.58 -2.16 41.25
N SER A 52 -41.61 -1.40 41.63
CA SER A 52 -41.47 0.03 41.97
C SER A 52 -40.54 0.24 43.16
N HIS A 53 -40.59 -0.65 44.16
CA HIS A 53 -39.71 -0.61 45.32
C HIS A 53 -38.26 -0.88 44.95
N LEU A 54 -37.99 -1.83 44.06
CA LEU A 54 -36.63 -2.15 43.63
C LEU A 54 -36.05 -1.11 42.66
N ILE A 55 -36.89 -0.45 41.85
CA ILE A 55 -36.45 0.68 41.01
C ILE A 55 -35.90 1.80 41.90
N ASN A 56 -36.54 2.08 43.05
CA ASN A 56 -36.01 3.07 43.99
C ASN A 56 -34.62 2.70 44.52
N SER A 57 -34.31 1.40 44.63
CA SER A 57 -32.99 0.92 45.04
C SER A 57 -31.87 1.25 44.03
N PHE A 58 -32.18 1.66 42.79
CA PHE A 58 -31.17 2.23 41.87
C PHE A 58 -30.60 3.57 42.34
N THR A 59 -31.28 4.23 43.28
CA THR A 59 -30.84 5.49 43.89
C THR A 59 -30.34 5.33 45.33
N ASP A 60 -30.14 4.08 45.79
CA ASP A 60 -29.62 3.82 47.13
C ASP A 60 -28.25 4.49 47.33
N LYS A 61 -27.97 4.95 48.54
CA LYS A 61 -26.67 5.56 48.89
C LYS A 61 -25.51 4.57 48.78
N SER A 62 -25.76 3.28 48.99
CA SER A 62 -24.74 2.22 48.89
C SER A 62 -24.66 1.66 47.47
N ASP A 63 -23.47 1.72 46.89
CA ASP A 63 -23.09 1.03 45.65
C ASP A 63 -23.48 -0.45 45.65
N ALA A 64 -23.18 -1.20 46.71
CA ALA A 64 -23.49 -2.63 46.83
C ALA A 64 -25.00 -2.93 46.83
N CYS A 65 -25.85 -1.97 47.26
CA CYS A 65 -27.30 -2.12 47.15
C CYS A 65 -27.77 -1.83 45.72
N ARG A 66 -27.22 -0.77 45.08
CA ARG A 66 -27.52 -0.48 43.67
C ARG A 66 -27.12 -1.64 42.76
N GLU A 67 -25.92 -2.19 42.97
CA GLU A 67 -25.39 -3.36 42.26
C GLU A 67 -26.36 -4.54 42.30
N GLU A 68 -26.84 -4.90 43.49
CA GLU A 68 -27.76 -6.02 43.66
C GLU A 68 -29.13 -5.75 43.04
N ALA A 69 -29.60 -4.51 43.09
CA ALA A 69 -30.83 -4.10 42.41
C ALA A 69 -30.70 -4.27 40.88
N TYR A 70 -29.60 -3.82 40.27
CA TYR A 70 -29.38 -4.01 38.83
C TYR A 70 -29.31 -5.49 38.46
N ASN A 71 -28.57 -6.28 39.24
CA ASN A 71 -28.47 -7.72 39.03
C ASN A 71 -29.84 -8.42 39.09
N PHE A 72 -30.71 -8.02 40.02
CA PHE A 72 -32.09 -8.49 40.07
C PHE A 72 -32.82 -8.20 38.74
N PHE A 73 -32.77 -6.95 38.26
CA PHE A 73 -33.48 -6.58 37.03
C PHE A 73 -32.93 -7.28 35.79
N ILE A 74 -31.60 -7.43 35.68
CA ILE A 74 -30.95 -8.18 34.60
C ILE A 74 -31.48 -9.62 34.54
N GLU A 75 -31.65 -10.28 35.69
CA GLU A 75 -32.16 -11.66 35.75
C GLU A 75 -33.67 -11.76 35.54
N VAL A 76 -34.46 -10.86 36.12
CA VAL A 76 -35.93 -10.97 36.15
C VAL A 76 -36.56 -10.51 34.83
N VAL A 77 -35.93 -9.58 34.12
CA VAL A 77 -36.51 -8.99 32.89
C VAL A 77 -36.83 -10.09 31.88
N ASN A 78 -35.99 -11.11 31.72
CA ASN A 78 -36.27 -12.20 30.77
C ASN A 78 -37.35 -13.20 31.25
N LYS A 79 -37.77 -13.15 32.52
CA LYS A 79 -38.78 -14.05 33.10
C LYS A 79 -40.20 -13.46 33.08
N VAL A 80 -40.32 -12.14 33.07
CA VAL A 80 -41.61 -11.43 33.09
C VAL A 80 -42.10 -11.15 31.67
N PRO A 81 -43.41 -10.95 31.42
CA PRO A 81 -43.92 -10.58 30.10
C PRO A 81 -43.42 -9.19 29.65
N THR A 82 -43.53 -8.90 28.36
CA THR A 82 -43.26 -7.57 27.79
C THR A 82 -44.46 -6.65 28.03
N LYS A 83 -44.39 -5.78 29.03
CA LYS A 83 -45.35 -4.68 29.23
C LYS A 83 -44.65 -3.33 29.11
N GLU A 84 -45.24 -2.38 28.39
CA GLU A 84 -44.64 -1.06 28.17
C GLU A 84 -44.39 -0.29 29.48
N ILE A 85 -45.29 -0.40 30.45
CA ILE A 85 -45.15 0.25 31.77
C ILE A 85 -43.88 -0.20 32.51
N TYR A 86 -43.44 -1.45 32.29
CA TYR A 86 -42.22 -1.95 32.89
C TYR A 86 -40.98 -1.34 32.25
N LEU A 87 -40.98 -1.24 30.92
CA LEU A 87 -39.92 -0.60 30.16
C LEU A 87 -39.81 0.89 30.54
N HIS A 88 -40.94 1.59 30.57
CA HIS A 88 -41.03 3.02 30.85
C HIS A 88 -40.35 3.37 32.18
N SER A 89 -40.76 2.70 33.26
CA SER A 89 -40.24 2.98 34.60
C SER A 89 -38.74 2.72 34.72
N ILE A 90 -38.21 1.68 34.06
CA ILE A 90 -36.78 1.36 34.10
C ILE A 90 -35.97 2.33 33.23
N ILE A 91 -36.41 2.63 32.00
CA ILE A 91 -35.68 3.53 31.09
C ILE A 91 -35.58 4.94 31.67
N LEU A 92 -36.64 5.46 32.29
CA LEU A 92 -36.59 6.79 32.87
C LEU A 92 -35.54 6.90 33.98
N VAL A 93 -35.43 5.89 34.85
CA VAL A 93 -34.42 5.90 35.91
C VAL A 93 -33.02 5.67 35.34
N LEU A 94 -32.85 4.80 34.35
CA LEU A 94 -31.57 4.67 33.64
C LEU A 94 -31.13 6.00 33.03
N SER A 95 -32.06 6.70 32.37
CA SER A 95 -31.80 8.02 31.80
C SER A 95 -31.45 9.03 32.88
N ASP A 96 -32.16 9.10 34.00
CA ASP A 96 -31.83 10.03 35.08
C ASP A 96 -30.43 9.76 35.70
N ARG A 97 -30.04 8.48 35.80
CA ARG A 97 -28.76 8.07 36.41
C ARG A 97 -27.58 8.27 35.47
N LEU A 98 -27.77 8.00 34.17
CA LEU A 98 -26.71 7.95 33.16
C LEU A 98 -26.72 9.15 32.19
N CYS A 99 -27.76 9.99 32.19
CA CYS A 99 -27.77 11.22 31.39
C CYS A 99 -27.43 12.42 32.29
N GLY A 100 -26.41 13.20 31.89
CA GLY A 100 -25.97 14.41 32.59
C GLY A 100 -24.64 14.91 32.05
N GLU A 101 -24.16 16.05 32.56
CA GLU A 101 -22.76 16.46 32.38
C GLU A 101 -21.84 15.61 33.27
N VAL A 102 -22.31 15.31 34.48
CA VAL A 102 -21.71 14.38 35.42
C VAL A 102 -22.73 13.28 35.69
N PHE A 103 -22.31 12.02 35.60
CA PHE A 103 -23.18 10.89 35.92
C PHE A 103 -23.60 10.95 37.39
N LYS A 104 -24.91 10.78 37.66
CA LYS A 104 -25.38 10.60 39.03
C LYS A 104 -24.96 9.24 39.59
N GLU A 105 -24.70 8.25 38.73
CA GLU A 105 -24.05 7.00 39.10
C GLU A 105 -22.53 7.15 39.07
N GLU A 106 -21.94 7.30 40.26
CA GLU A 106 -20.51 7.49 40.46
C GLU A 106 -19.70 6.20 40.25
N SER A 107 -20.28 5.04 40.56
CA SER A 107 -19.58 3.75 40.50
C SER A 107 -19.52 3.21 39.06
N GLU A 108 -18.30 3.05 38.55
CA GLU A 108 -18.03 2.49 37.22
C GLU A 108 -18.63 1.10 37.04
N GLU A 109 -18.50 0.22 38.04
CA GLU A 109 -19.07 -1.13 38.00
C GLU A 109 -20.60 -1.12 37.93
N VAL A 110 -21.23 -0.18 38.64
CA VAL A 110 -22.69 -0.02 38.61
C VAL A 110 -23.14 0.60 37.28
N ARG A 111 -22.37 1.51 36.67
CA ARG A 111 -22.63 2.02 35.32
C ARG A 111 -22.60 0.90 34.28
N VAL A 112 -21.66 -0.04 34.39
CA VAL A 112 -21.62 -1.23 33.53
C VAL A 112 -22.88 -2.08 33.71
N LEU A 113 -23.31 -2.34 34.94
CA LEU A 113 -24.56 -3.07 35.19
C LEU A 113 -25.80 -2.36 34.64
N ALA A 114 -25.83 -1.03 34.72
CA ALA A 114 -26.91 -0.23 34.15
C ALA A 114 -26.98 -0.37 32.60
N ILE A 115 -25.82 -0.39 31.93
CA ILE A 115 -25.74 -0.66 30.48
C ILE A 115 -26.13 -2.10 30.16
N ASN A 116 -25.70 -3.08 30.96
CA ASN A 116 -26.12 -4.48 30.78
C ASN A 116 -27.63 -4.64 30.93
N LEU A 117 -28.26 -3.94 31.87
CA LEU A 117 -29.71 -3.89 31.99
C LEU A 117 -30.34 -3.26 30.74
N LEU A 118 -29.82 -2.14 30.24
CA LEU A 118 -30.29 -1.51 29.00
C LEU A 118 -30.22 -2.48 27.81
N ARG A 119 -29.11 -3.21 27.68
CA ARG A 119 -28.89 -4.27 26.70
C ARG A 119 -29.93 -5.39 26.79
N VAL A 120 -30.21 -5.90 27.98
CA VAL A 120 -31.28 -6.90 28.19
C VAL A 120 -32.66 -6.35 27.79
N LEU A 121 -32.96 -5.09 28.14
CA LEU A 121 -34.21 -4.45 27.72
C LEU A 121 -34.29 -4.32 26.20
N ILE A 122 -33.18 -3.97 25.53
CA ILE A 122 -33.14 -3.84 24.08
C ILE A 122 -33.48 -5.17 23.39
N LEU A 123 -32.81 -6.25 23.80
CA LEU A 123 -33.00 -7.58 23.22
C LEU A 123 -34.42 -8.12 23.45
N LYS A 124 -35.04 -7.77 24.58
CA LYS A 124 -36.38 -8.21 24.94
C LYS A 124 -37.49 -7.41 24.26
N TYR A 125 -37.42 -6.07 24.29
CA TYR A 125 -38.53 -5.20 23.89
C TYR A 125 -38.53 -4.83 22.39
N LYS A 126 -37.38 -4.91 21.71
CA LYS A 126 -37.25 -4.73 20.25
C LYS A 126 -38.06 -3.52 19.73
N HIS A 127 -39.04 -3.73 18.84
CA HIS A 127 -39.84 -2.68 18.21
C HIS A 127 -40.57 -1.72 19.18
N ILE A 128 -40.84 -2.12 20.42
CA ILE A 128 -41.46 -1.25 21.45
C ILE A 128 -40.50 -0.10 21.83
N LEU A 129 -39.19 -0.29 21.70
CA LEU A 129 -38.16 0.69 22.04
C LEU A 129 -38.22 1.96 21.22
N LYS A 130 -38.93 1.97 20.07
CA LYS A 130 -39.00 3.16 19.21
C LYS A 130 -39.52 4.40 19.94
N MET A 131 -40.43 4.23 20.90
CA MET A 131 -40.98 5.34 21.70
C MET A 131 -39.98 5.92 22.71
N TYR A 132 -38.90 5.18 22.98
CA TYR A 132 -37.85 5.52 23.93
C TYR A 132 -36.50 5.78 23.25
N LEU A 133 -36.47 5.83 21.91
CA LEU A 133 -35.25 5.88 21.13
C LEU A 133 -34.35 7.04 21.57
N ASP A 134 -34.91 8.25 21.70
CA ASP A 134 -34.14 9.45 22.09
C ASP A 134 -33.50 9.29 23.47
N LEU A 135 -34.21 8.69 24.44
CA LEU A 135 -33.66 8.44 25.78
C LEU A 135 -32.53 7.42 25.74
N ILE A 136 -32.72 6.32 25.00
CA ILE A 136 -31.71 5.26 24.84
C ILE A 136 -30.46 5.83 24.16
N ILE A 137 -30.62 6.60 23.09
CA ILE A 137 -29.53 7.24 22.37
C ILE A 137 -28.79 8.22 23.27
N ASN A 138 -29.51 9.04 24.05
CA ASN A 138 -28.89 9.98 24.99
C ASN A 138 -28.07 9.28 26.07
N ILE A 139 -28.55 8.13 26.59
CA ILE A 139 -27.76 7.30 27.51
C ILE A 139 -26.46 6.86 26.80
N LEU A 140 -26.57 6.26 25.61
CA LEU A 140 -25.43 5.71 24.89
C LEU A 140 -24.41 6.78 24.48
N VAL A 141 -24.85 7.96 24.00
CA VAL A 141 -23.96 9.09 23.66
C VAL A 141 -23.11 9.49 24.86
N LYS A 142 -23.67 9.47 26.07
CA LYS A 142 -22.94 9.82 27.29
C LYS A 142 -22.02 8.70 27.73
N THR A 143 -22.48 7.45 27.76
CA THR A 143 -21.67 6.31 28.23
C THR A 143 -20.57 5.90 27.26
N LEU A 144 -20.70 6.19 25.96
CA LEU A 144 -19.61 6.06 24.98
C LEU A 144 -18.44 7.02 25.28
N CYS A 145 -18.71 8.13 25.97
CA CYS A 145 -17.72 9.12 26.39
C CYS A 145 -17.26 8.94 27.85
N ASP A 146 -17.57 7.80 28.49
CA ASP A 146 -17.15 7.51 29.87
C ASP A 146 -15.62 7.52 30.01
N LYS A 147 -15.10 7.57 31.24
CA LYS A 147 -13.67 7.42 31.50
C LYS A 147 -13.28 5.94 31.59
N ASP A 148 -14.18 5.10 32.05
CA ASP A 148 -13.92 3.67 32.24
C ASP A 148 -13.97 2.89 30.91
N PRO A 149 -12.93 2.09 30.59
CA PRO A 149 -12.89 1.28 29.37
C PRO A 149 -13.99 0.21 29.25
N LYS A 150 -14.46 -0.36 30.36
CA LYS A 150 -15.49 -1.41 30.37
C LYS A 150 -16.84 -0.80 30.03
N VAL A 151 -17.17 0.36 30.59
CA VAL A 151 -18.37 1.15 30.23
C VAL A 151 -18.38 1.47 28.74
N LYS A 152 -17.27 1.96 28.18
CA LYS A 152 -17.16 2.25 26.73
C LYS A 152 -17.39 1.03 25.87
N LYS A 153 -16.76 -0.10 26.24
CA LYS A 153 -16.87 -1.37 25.53
C LYS A 153 -18.31 -1.86 25.51
N GLU A 154 -18.95 -1.95 26.67
CA GLU A 154 -20.34 -2.42 26.78
C GLU A 154 -21.31 -1.44 26.09
N SER A 155 -21.04 -0.14 26.10
CA SER A 155 -21.82 0.85 25.35
C SER A 155 -21.75 0.61 23.84
N CYS A 156 -20.56 0.32 23.30
CA CYS A 156 -20.39 -0.02 21.88
C CYS A 156 -21.17 -1.28 21.51
N GLU A 157 -21.08 -2.35 22.31
CA GLU A 157 -21.84 -3.58 22.08
C GLU A 157 -23.36 -3.34 22.15
N THR A 158 -23.79 -2.48 23.07
CA THR A 158 -25.21 -2.10 23.22
C THR A 158 -25.73 -1.30 22.02
N VAL A 159 -24.91 -0.42 21.43
CA VAL A 159 -25.25 0.26 20.16
C VAL A 159 -25.49 -0.75 19.04
N SER A 160 -24.59 -1.73 18.88
CA SER A 160 -24.72 -2.80 17.88
C SER A 160 -26.02 -3.60 18.03
N GLU A 161 -26.43 -3.86 19.28
CA GLU A 161 -27.68 -4.57 19.56
C GLU A 161 -28.92 -3.72 19.34
N LEU A 162 -28.88 -2.44 19.72
CA LEU A 162 -29.96 -1.50 19.44
C LEU A 162 -30.21 -1.40 17.93
N ALA A 163 -29.15 -1.20 17.16
CA ALA A 163 -29.22 -1.09 15.70
C ALA A 163 -29.90 -2.32 15.06
N ARG A 164 -29.53 -3.53 15.53
CA ARG A 164 -30.13 -4.80 15.07
C ARG A 164 -31.54 -5.05 15.60
N ALA A 165 -31.89 -4.52 16.78
CA ALA A 165 -33.20 -4.74 17.40
C ALA A 165 -34.30 -3.85 16.81
N ILE A 166 -33.95 -2.68 16.26
CA ILE A 166 -34.87 -1.70 15.68
C ILE A 166 -34.41 -1.16 14.31
N PRO A 167 -34.14 -2.03 13.33
CA PRO A 167 -33.53 -1.64 12.05
C PRO A 167 -34.35 -0.60 11.28
N GLU A 168 -35.68 -0.65 11.38
CA GLU A 168 -36.58 0.30 10.70
C GLU A 168 -36.57 1.71 11.29
N HIS A 169 -36.12 1.90 12.54
CA HIS A 169 -36.21 3.18 13.25
C HIS A 169 -34.84 3.75 13.64
N PHE A 170 -33.79 2.92 13.68
CA PHE A 170 -32.46 3.32 14.13
C PHE A 170 -31.87 4.49 13.30
N HIS A 171 -32.15 4.52 11.99
CA HIS A 171 -31.69 5.57 11.09
C HIS A 171 -32.07 7.00 11.52
N LEU A 172 -33.17 7.17 12.27
CA LEU A 172 -33.68 8.47 12.74
C LEU A 172 -32.70 9.21 13.67
N GLN A 173 -31.91 8.48 14.47
CA GLN A 173 -30.99 9.05 15.47
C GLN A 173 -29.55 8.55 15.37
N SER A 174 -29.27 7.61 14.45
CA SER A 174 -27.97 6.95 14.29
C SER A 174 -26.76 7.89 14.19
N GLU A 175 -26.88 9.03 13.51
CA GLU A 175 -25.80 10.01 13.30
C GLU A 175 -25.19 10.52 14.61
N SER A 176 -26.00 10.69 15.65
CA SER A 176 -25.58 11.21 16.96
C SER A 176 -24.56 10.30 17.69
N LEU A 177 -24.58 9.00 17.38
CA LEU A 177 -23.70 8.01 18.01
C LEU A 177 -22.31 7.96 17.37
N ILE A 178 -22.17 8.37 16.10
CA ILE A 178 -20.95 8.13 15.32
C ILE A 178 -19.75 8.87 15.91
N LYS A 179 -19.89 10.15 16.24
CA LYS A 179 -18.79 10.95 16.81
C LYS A 179 -18.31 10.42 18.18
N PRO A 180 -19.20 10.10 19.15
CA PRO A 180 -18.81 9.40 20.37
C PRO A 180 -18.08 8.08 20.12
N ILE A 181 -18.55 7.24 19.18
CA ILE A 181 -17.88 5.96 18.88
C ILE A 181 -16.49 6.18 18.26
N ILE A 182 -16.36 7.13 17.31
CA ILE A 182 -15.07 7.47 16.68
C ILE A 182 -14.03 7.88 17.72
N SER A 183 -14.42 8.60 18.78
CA SER A 183 -13.50 9.00 19.85
C SER A 183 -12.84 7.80 20.56
N ASN A 184 -13.44 6.62 20.48
CA ASN A 184 -12.94 5.37 21.05
C ASN A 184 -12.05 4.56 20.09
N LEU A 185 -11.94 4.94 18.82
CA LEU A 185 -11.06 4.28 17.86
C LEU A 185 -9.58 4.47 18.22
N SER A 186 -9.19 5.54 18.92
CA SER A 186 -7.80 5.77 19.33
C SER A 186 -7.51 5.37 20.79
N HIS A 187 -8.42 4.60 21.40
CA HIS A 187 -8.30 4.21 22.81
C HIS A 187 -7.09 3.28 23.06
N GLN A 188 -6.44 3.39 24.22
CA GLN A 188 -5.25 2.57 24.54
C GLN A 188 -5.50 1.05 24.49
N HIS A 189 -6.67 0.61 24.95
CA HIS A 189 -7.04 -0.81 24.96
C HIS A 189 -7.66 -1.25 23.64
N TYR A 190 -7.02 -2.20 22.95
CA TYR A 190 -7.47 -2.69 21.65
C TYR A 190 -8.91 -3.24 21.67
N LYS A 191 -9.34 -3.86 22.78
CA LYS A 191 -10.72 -4.40 22.92
C LYS A 191 -11.79 -3.31 22.80
N VAL A 192 -11.50 -2.10 23.28
CA VAL A 192 -12.39 -0.94 23.14
C VAL A 192 -12.42 -0.49 21.67
N ARG A 193 -11.25 -0.41 21.01
CA ARG A 193 -11.14 -0.06 19.59
C ARG A 193 -11.92 -1.04 18.70
N VAL A 194 -11.75 -2.35 18.92
CA VAL A 194 -12.50 -3.41 18.21
C VAL A 194 -14.00 -3.26 18.41
N SER A 195 -14.45 -3.00 19.64
CA SER A 195 -15.87 -2.81 19.95
C SER A 195 -16.43 -1.57 19.26
N ALA A 196 -15.66 -0.48 19.22
CA ALA A 196 -16.03 0.74 18.51
C ALA A 196 -16.14 0.51 16.99
N ILE A 197 -15.21 -0.24 16.39
CA ILE A 197 -15.27 -0.61 14.95
C ILE A 197 -16.54 -1.42 14.65
N ASN A 198 -16.84 -2.43 15.46
CA ASN A 198 -18.05 -3.25 15.30
C ASN A 198 -19.32 -2.41 15.46
N ALA A 199 -19.35 -1.50 16.45
CA ALA A 199 -20.46 -0.58 16.67
C ALA A 199 -20.67 0.37 15.50
N ILE A 200 -19.60 0.92 14.90
CA ILE A 200 -19.68 1.67 13.65
C ILE A 200 -20.24 0.78 12.53
N GLY A 201 -19.78 -0.46 12.43
CA GLY A 201 -20.26 -1.45 11.45
C GLY A 201 -21.77 -1.61 11.44
N ASP A 202 -22.36 -1.88 12.60
CA ASP A 202 -23.80 -2.00 12.75
C ASP A 202 -24.51 -0.65 12.63
N ALA A 203 -23.94 0.42 13.21
CA ALA A 203 -24.56 1.75 13.16
C ALA A 203 -24.67 2.30 11.74
N VAL A 204 -23.71 1.99 10.87
CA VAL A 204 -23.77 2.31 9.43
C VAL A 204 -24.78 1.42 8.71
N ARG A 205 -24.79 0.11 9.01
CA ARG A 205 -25.66 -0.85 8.32
C ARG A 205 -27.15 -0.56 8.50
N TYR A 206 -27.54 -0.14 9.70
CA TYR A 206 -28.94 0.15 10.05
C TYR A 206 -29.22 1.65 10.21
N GLY A 207 -28.22 2.49 10.02
CA GLY A 207 -28.31 3.95 10.17
C GLY A 207 -28.63 4.67 8.87
N ASN A 208 -28.47 6.00 8.91
CA ASN A 208 -28.54 6.83 7.72
C ASN A 208 -27.18 6.88 6.98
N THR A 209 -27.19 7.37 5.73
CA THR A 209 -26.02 7.37 4.85
C THR A 209 -24.84 8.19 5.38
N LYS A 210 -25.09 9.26 6.16
CA LYS A 210 -24.02 10.11 6.72
C LYS A 210 -23.11 9.35 7.69
N CYS A 211 -23.65 8.33 8.37
CA CYS A 211 -22.86 7.49 9.27
C CYS A 211 -21.65 6.90 8.57
N LEU A 212 -21.81 6.42 7.32
CA LEU A 212 -20.71 5.88 6.54
C LEU A 212 -19.68 6.96 6.21
N GLU A 213 -20.14 8.12 5.75
CA GLU A 213 -19.26 9.20 5.30
C GLU A 213 -18.34 9.71 6.42
N MET A 214 -18.87 9.81 7.63
CA MET A 214 -18.11 10.19 8.83
C MET A 214 -17.12 9.11 9.28
N SER A 215 -17.34 7.84 8.89
CA SER A 215 -16.62 6.69 9.43
C SER A 215 -15.48 6.20 8.55
N CYS A 216 -15.52 6.38 7.22
CA CYS A 216 -14.52 5.81 6.31
C CYS A 216 -13.09 6.28 6.61
N GLY A 217 -12.87 7.59 6.80
CA GLY A 217 -11.55 8.14 7.13
C GLY A 217 -10.99 7.58 8.46
N PRO A 218 -11.73 7.71 9.58
CA PRO A 218 -11.30 7.15 10.86
C PRO A 218 -11.07 5.62 10.84
N LEU A 219 -11.84 4.87 10.06
CA LEU A 219 -11.60 3.43 9.88
C LEU A 219 -10.36 3.13 9.03
N ALA A 220 -10.06 3.94 8.01
CA ALA A 220 -8.84 3.81 7.23
C ALA A 220 -7.61 3.92 8.13
N GLU A 221 -7.59 4.89 9.04
CA GLU A 221 -6.51 5.04 10.04
C GLU A 221 -6.37 3.82 10.97
N ARG A 222 -7.40 2.97 11.12
CA ARG A 222 -7.33 1.75 11.93
C ARG A 222 -6.80 0.54 11.19
N LEU A 223 -6.62 0.62 9.87
CA LEU A 223 -5.86 -0.37 9.11
C LEU A 223 -4.34 -0.28 9.39
N PHE A 224 -3.89 0.79 10.05
CA PHE A 224 -2.51 0.99 10.50
C PHE A 224 -2.31 0.61 11.97
N ASP A 225 -3.32 0.05 12.62
CA ASP A 225 -3.24 -0.26 14.06
C ASP A 225 -2.19 -1.36 14.32
N GLN A 226 -1.38 -1.13 15.35
CA GLN A 226 -0.34 -2.06 15.79
C GLN A 226 -0.92 -3.39 16.28
N ASN A 227 -2.16 -3.39 16.78
CA ASN A 227 -2.85 -4.61 17.17
C ASN A 227 -3.61 -5.21 15.97
N PRO A 228 -3.25 -6.43 15.53
CA PRO A 228 -3.88 -7.05 14.36
C PRO A 228 -5.38 -7.30 14.52
N SER A 229 -5.88 -7.45 15.75
CA SER A 229 -7.32 -7.66 16.02
C SER A 229 -8.14 -6.43 15.64
N VAL A 230 -7.55 -5.23 15.67
CA VAL A 230 -8.20 -3.99 15.27
C VAL A 230 -8.28 -3.92 13.74
N ARG A 231 -7.19 -4.24 13.03
CA ARG A 231 -7.16 -4.24 11.56
C ARG A 231 -8.17 -5.22 10.96
N ILE A 232 -8.20 -6.47 11.45
CA ILE A 232 -9.16 -7.47 10.97
C ILE A 232 -10.62 -7.10 11.29
N ALA A 233 -10.88 -6.36 12.37
CA ALA A 233 -12.22 -5.85 12.65
C ALA A 233 -12.68 -4.86 11.57
N VAL A 234 -11.80 -3.97 11.09
CA VAL A 234 -12.10 -3.06 9.97
C VAL A 234 -12.40 -3.85 8.69
N SER A 235 -11.59 -4.88 8.40
CA SER A 235 -11.80 -5.76 7.24
C SER A 235 -13.17 -6.46 7.29
N ARG A 236 -13.52 -7.06 8.43
CA ARG A 236 -14.83 -7.72 8.63
C ARG A 236 -16.00 -6.78 8.46
N VAL A 237 -15.92 -5.57 9.04
CA VAL A 237 -16.96 -4.55 8.91
C VAL A 237 -17.10 -4.12 7.45
N THR A 238 -15.98 -3.84 6.77
CA THR A 238 -15.99 -3.41 5.36
C THR A 238 -16.53 -4.51 4.44
N GLY A 239 -16.09 -5.76 4.62
CA GLY A 239 -16.60 -6.91 3.87
C GLY A 239 -18.10 -7.12 4.09
N ASN A 240 -18.59 -6.97 5.32
CA ASN A 240 -20.02 -7.01 5.61
C ASN A 240 -20.79 -5.88 4.93
N TRP A 241 -20.24 -4.66 4.85
CA TRP A 241 -20.86 -3.56 4.10
C TRP A 241 -20.92 -3.85 2.60
N LEU A 242 -19.84 -4.39 2.01
CA LEU A 242 -19.80 -4.78 0.60
C LEU A 242 -20.83 -5.87 0.25
N LEU A 243 -21.21 -6.72 1.20
CA LEU A 243 -22.18 -7.79 1.01
C LEU A 243 -23.62 -7.37 1.32
N HIS A 244 -23.81 -6.56 2.37
CA HIS A 244 -25.12 -6.45 3.04
C HIS A 244 -25.60 -5.02 3.33
N LEU A 245 -24.83 -3.99 3.00
CA LEU A 245 -25.32 -2.61 3.13
C LEU A 245 -26.39 -2.33 2.05
N PRO A 246 -27.60 -1.84 2.39
CA PRO A 246 -28.69 -1.69 1.44
C PRO A 246 -28.36 -0.87 0.18
N ASP A 247 -27.65 0.25 0.34
CA ASP A 247 -27.24 1.16 -0.77
C ASP A 247 -25.73 1.08 -1.05
N ARG A 248 -25.15 -0.12 -1.01
CA ARG A 248 -23.69 -0.30 -1.16
C ARG A 248 -23.13 0.16 -2.50
N TYR A 249 -23.92 0.15 -3.56
CA TYR A 249 -23.50 0.56 -4.91
C TYR A 249 -23.05 2.03 -4.94
N SER A 250 -23.77 2.90 -4.22
CA SER A 250 -23.45 4.32 -4.11
C SER A 250 -22.13 4.59 -3.38
N PHE A 251 -21.61 3.59 -2.64
CA PHE A 251 -20.46 3.77 -1.75
C PHE A 251 -19.28 2.85 -2.04
N PHE A 252 -19.31 2.05 -3.11
CA PHE A 252 -18.20 1.15 -3.44
C PHE A 252 -16.85 1.87 -3.46
N TYR A 253 -16.72 3.04 -4.10
CA TYR A 253 -15.46 3.80 -4.09
C TYR A 253 -14.91 4.16 -2.70
N LYS A 254 -15.75 4.26 -1.66
CA LYS A 254 -15.30 4.49 -0.27
C LYS A 254 -14.92 3.17 0.43
N LEU A 255 -15.60 2.07 0.07
CA LEU A 255 -15.39 0.75 0.67
C LEU A 255 -14.19 0.00 0.07
N LEU A 256 -13.95 0.16 -1.23
CA LEU A 256 -12.87 -0.55 -1.93
C LEU A 256 -11.48 -0.25 -1.35
N PRO A 257 -11.07 1.00 -1.08
CA PRO A 257 -9.76 1.27 -0.48
C PRO A 257 -9.56 0.58 0.88
N LEU A 258 -10.62 0.49 1.70
CA LEU A 258 -10.57 -0.20 2.99
C LEU A 258 -10.40 -1.72 2.81
N MET A 259 -11.16 -2.29 1.88
CA MET A 259 -11.12 -3.73 1.59
C MET A 259 -9.80 -4.14 0.95
N LEU A 260 -9.34 -3.43 -0.08
CA LEU A 260 -8.12 -3.74 -0.82
C LEU A 260 -6.87 -3.59 0.07
N THR A 261 -6.82 -2.58 0.94
CA THR A 261 -5.75 -2.45 1.94
C THR A 261 -5.73 -3.64 2.92
N SER A 262 -6.89 -4.22 3.24
CA SER A 262 -6.98 -5.39 4.14
C SER A 262 -6.48 -6.69 3.51
N LEU A 263 -6.38 -6.76 2.17
CA LEU A 263 -5.86 -7.95 1.47
C LEU A 263 -4.35 -8.15 1.70
N VAL A 264 -3.64 -7.09 2.02
CA VAL A 264 -2.18 -7.06 2.25
C VAL A 264 -1.82 -6.96 3.72
N ASP A 265 -2.70 -7.42 4.62
CA ASP A 265 -2.37 -7.55 6.04
C ASP A 265 -1.17 -8.50 6.22
N GLU A 266 -0.29 -8.15 7.15
CA GLU A 266 0.93 -8.91 7.47
C GLU A 266 0.62 -10.28 8.07
N ILE A 267 -0.57 -10.48 8.65
CA ILE A 267 -1.01 -11.77 9.19
C ILE A 267 -1.68 -12.58 8.08
N PRO A 268 -1.13 -13.75 7.69
CA PRO A 268 -1.67 -14.57 6.61
C PRO A 268 -3.13 -14.97 6.81
N GLU A 269 -3.54 -15.31 8.04
CA GLU A 269 -4.92 -15.68 8.37
C GLU A 269 -5.88 -14.50 8.15
N HIS A 270 -5.44 -13.28 8.45
CA HIS A 270 -6.23 -12.07 8.25
C HIS A 270 -6.35 -11.71 6.78
N SER A 271 -5.27 -11.83 6.01
CA SER A 271 -5.27 -11.66 4.56
C SER A 271 -6.18 -12.70 3.89
N ALA A 272 -6.14 -13.97 4.34
CA ALA A 272 -7.00 -15.03 3.83
C ALA A 272 -8.48 -14.79 4.13
N GLU A 273 -8.82 -14.36 5.35
CA GLU A 273 -10.20 -14.00 5.70
C GLU A 273 -10.70 -12.80 4.88
N SER A 274 -9.86 -11.77 4.72
CA SER A 274 -10.16 -10.60 3.90
C SER A 274 -10.39 -10.97 2.43
N THR A 275 -9.56 -11.86 1.90
CA THR A 275 -9.68 -12.41 0.54
C THR A 275 -10.99 -13.19 0.37
N LEU A 276 -11.40 -13.97 1.37
CA LEU A 276 -12.67 -14.69 1.34
C LEU A 276 -13.87 -13.72 1.29
N LEU A 277 -13.88 -12.68 2.13
CA LEU A 277 -14.93 -11.66 2.13
C LEU A 277 -14.97 -10.90 0.80
N TRP A 278 -13.82 -10.54 0.27
CA TRP A 278 -13.70 -9.85 -1.00
C TRP A 278 -14.22 -10.70 -2.16
N ASN A 279 -13.82 -11.98 -2.22
CA ASN A 279 -14.30 -12.89 -3.24
C ASN A 279 -15.82 -13.10 -3.18
N LYS A 280 -16.40 -13.20 -1.98
CA LYS A 280 -17.86 -13.25 -1.81
C LYS A 280 -18.54 -11.99 -2.35
N ALA A 281 -17.98 -10.80 -2.07
CA ALA A 281 -18.53 -9.54 -2.56
C ALA A 281 -18.48 -9.46 -4.10
N GLY A 282 -17.38 -9.88 -4.71
CA GLY A 282 -17.26 -9.98 -6.16
C GLY A 282 -18.25 -10.98 -6.77
N ALA A 283 -18.39 -12.17 -6.19
CA ALA A 283 -19.35 -13.17 -6.66
C ALA A 283 -20.80 -12.67 -6.55
N GLN A 284 -21.15 -11.99 -5.45
CA GLN A 284 -22.46 -11.39 -5.29
C GLN A 284 -22.70 -10.28 -6.33
N TYR A 285 -21.74 -9.39 -6.55
CA TYR A 285 -21.84 -8.36 -7.58
C TYR A 285 -22.04 -8.97 -8.98
N LEU A 286 -21.30 -10.03 -9.31
CA LEU A 286 -21.46 -10.72 -10.57
C LEU A 286 -22.87 -11.30 -10.73
N SER A 287 -23.40 -11.97 -9.70
CA SER A 287 -24.75 -12.55 -9.73
C SER A 287 -25.86 -11.49 -9.86
N GLU A 288 -25.68 -10.32 -9.27
CA GLU A 288 -26.67 -9.23 -9.34
C GLU A 288 -26.65 -8.50 -10.68
N ASN A 289 -25.53 -8.56 -11.41
CA ASN A 289 -25.33 -7.86 -12.69
C ASN A 289 -25.08 -8.82 -13.85
N GLU A 290 -25.59 -10.06 -13.76
CA GLU A 290 -25.35 -11.12 -14.75
C GLU A 290 -25.74 -10.69 -16.18
N ASN A 291 -26.87 -10.00 -16.32
CA ASN A 291 -27.35 -9.52 -17.62
C ASN A 291 -26.41 -8.49 -18.24
N ASP A 292 -25.89 -7.55 -17.45
CA ASP A 292 -25.00 -6.48 -17.92
C ASP A 292 -23.58 -7.00 -18.21
N LEU A 293 -23.19 -8.11 -17.57
CA LEU A 293 -21.86 -8.69 -17.67
C LEU A 293 -21.84 -9.98 -18.51
N LYS A 294 -22.94 -10.30 -19.20
CA LYS A 294 -23.10 -11.56 -19.92
C LYS A 294 -21.98 -11.83 -20.91
N ASP A 295 -21.63 -10.86 -21.75
CA ASP A 295 -20.52 -11.00 -22.71
C ASP A 295 -19.19 -11.29 -22.00
N LYS A 296 -18.95 -10.64 -20.86
CA LYS A 296 -17.74 -10.88 -20.06
C LYS A 296 -17.73 -12.27 -19.44
N ILE A 297 -18.89 -12.78 -19.03
CA ILE A 297 -19.05 -14.13 -18.47
C ILE A 297 -18.85 -15.18 -19.56
N ASP A 298 -19.43 -14.97 -20.74
CA ASP A 298 -19.43 -15.95 -21.84
C ASP A 298 -18.07 -16.02 -22.56
N PHE A 299 -17.34 -14.90 -22.66
CA PHE A 299 -16.15 -14.81 -23.52
C PHE A 299 -14.81 -14.56 -22.81
N LEU A 300 -14.78 -14.06 -21.56
CA LEU A 300 -13.50 -13.87 -20.87
C LEU A 300 -13.01 -15.17 -20.23
N THR A 301 -11.79 -15.56 -20.56
CA THR A 301 -11.14 -16.70 -19.90
C THR A 301 -10.73 -16.34 -18.47
N GLU A 302 -10.97 -17.27 -17.54
CA GLU A 302 -10.52 -17.13 -16.16
C GLU A 302 -8.99 -17.20 -16.05
N ARG A 303 -8.35 -18.02 -16.88
CA ARG A 303 -6.89 -18.16 -16.93
C ARG A 303 -6.31 -17.32 -18.06
N ILE A 304 -5.33 -16.49 -17.72
CA ILE A 304 -4.49 -15.76 -18.66
C ILE A 304 -3.11 -16.44 -18.66
N ASP A 305 -2.56 -16.74 -19.83
CA ASP A 305 -1.26 -17.40 -19.95
C ASP A 305 -0.11 -16.54 -19.39
N HIS A 306 -0.18 -15.23 -19.63
CA HIS A 306 0.79 -14.24 -19.14
C HIS A 306 0.22 -13.48 -17.93
N TYR A 307 0.20 -14.14 -16.78
CA TYR A 307 -0.24 -13.56 -15.51
C TYR A 307 0.87 -13.75 -14.46
N PRO A 308 1.04 -12.84 -13.49
CA PRO A 308 2.08 -12.95 -12.47
C PRO A 308 2.09 -14.31 -11.75
N GLU A 309 3.27 -14.94 -11.68
CA GLU A 309 3.44 -16.22 -10.99
C GLU A 309 3.19 -16.11 -9.48
N GLY A 310 2.54 -17.14 -8.91
CA GLY A 310 2.27 -17.19 -7.46
C GLY A 310 1.20 -16.22 -6.96
N VAL A 311 0.60 -15.41 -7.84
CA VAL A 311 -0.45 -14.45 -7.50
C VAL A 311 -1.81 -15.00 -7.92
N SER A 312 -2.77 -15.02 -6.99
CA SER A 312 -4.14 -15.40 -7.32
C SER A 312 -4.85 -14.29 -8.09
N ARG A 313 -5.49 -14.65 -9.20
CA ARG A 313 -6.29 -13.72 -9.99
C ARG A 313 -7.64 -13.44 -9.31
N PRO A 314 -8.02 -12.18 -9.07
CA PRO A 314 -9.32 -11.85 -8.49
C PRO A 314 -10.47 -12.26 -9.43
N ASN A 315 -11.62 -12.64 -8.86
CA ASN A 315 -12.78 -13.02 -9.66
C ASN A 315 -13.31 -11.83 -10.50
N LEU A 316 -14.08 -12.14 -11.55
CA LEU A 316 -14.57 -11.13 -12.50
C LEU A 316 -15.36 -10.00 -11.84
N GLY A 317 -16.16 -10.30 -10.80
CA GLY A 317 -16.91 -9.28 -10.07
C GLY A 317 -16.00 -8.32 -9.31
N CYS A 318 -14.98 -8.83 -8.62
CA CYS A 318 -13.96 -8.01 -7.93
C CYS A 318 -13.24 -7.07 -8.90
N ARG A 319 -12.81 -7.57 -10.05
CA ARG A 319 -12.13 -6.78 -11.08
C ARG A 319 -13.04 -5.72 -11.68
N THR A 320 -14.30 -6.08 -11.94
CA THR A 320 -15.30 -5.14 -12.47
C THR A 320 -15.62 -4.02 -11.49
N LEU A 321 -15.75 -4.33 -10.19
CA LEU A 321 -15.93 -3.33 -9.15
C LEU A 321 -14.77 -2.34 -9.10
N VAL A 322 -13.53 -2.84 -9.10
CA VAL A 322 -12.34 -1.98 -9.12
C VAL A 322 -12.34 -1.10 -10.36
N HIS A 323 -12.51 -1.66 -11.56
CA HIS A 323 -12.54 -0.90 -12.80
C HIS A 323 -13.55 0.26 -12.78
N ARG A 324 -14.79 0.00 -12.34
CA ARG A 324 -15.87 1.01 -12.32
C ARG A 324 -15.59 2.17 -11.37
N GLU A 325 -14.99 1.87 -10.23
CA GLU A 325 -14.79 2.84 -9.15
C GLU A 325 -13.39 3.44 -9.12
N LEU A 326 -12.44 2.91 -9.90
CA LEU A 326 -11.01 3.25 -9.91
C LEU A 326 -10.76 4.76 -9.96
N SER A 327 -11.43 5.45 -10.89
CA SER A 327 -11.26 6.90 -11.11
C SER A 327 -11.60 7.76 -9.89
N LYS A 328 -12.42 7.26 -8.96
CA LYS A 328 -12.90 8.00 -7.79
C LYS A 328 -11.92 7.97 -6.61
N TYR A 329 -11.14 6.89 -6.46
CA TYR A 329 -10.23 6.73 -5.32
C TYR A 329 -8.75 6.71 -5.69
N LEU A 330 -8.39 6.40 -6.94
CA LEU A 330 -7.00 6.44 -7.40
C LEU A 330 -6.29 7.79 -7.18
N PRO A 331 -6.94 8.97 -7.36
CA PRO A 331 -6.29 10.25 -7.08
C PRO A 331 -5.86 10.41 -5.61
N ALA A 332 -6.58 9.80 -4.67
CA ALA A 332 -6.22 9.83 -3.26
C ALA A 332 -4.94 9.00 -3.01
N ILE A 333 -4.87 7.79 -3.58
CA ILE A 333 -3.68 6.92 -3.50
C ILE A 333 -2.44 7.66 -4.05
N VAL A 334 -2.57 8.27 -5.23
CA VAL A 334 -1.48 9.02 -5.88
C VAL A 334 -0.98 10.16 -5.00
N ARG A 335 -1.88 10.89 -4.33
CA ARG A 335 -1.51 11.97 -3.41
C ARG A 335 -0.83 11.44 -2.14
N GLU A 336 -1.32 10.34 -1.58
CA GLU A 336 -0.82 9.75 -0.33
C GLU A 336 0.53 9.04 -0.50
N LEU A 337 0.92 8.69 -1.73
CA LEU A 337 2.30 8.25 -2.03
C LEU A 337 3.36 9.28 -1.70
N GLU A 338 2.99 10.56 -1.59
CA GLU A 338 3.89 11.67 -1.26
C GLU A 338 3.61 12.24 0.14
N ASP A 339 2.88 11.49 0.97
CA ASP A 339 2.55 11.93 2.32
C ASP A 339 3.82 12.05 3.20
N TRP A 340 3.83 13.01 4.10
CA TRP A 340 4.95 13.21 5.01
C TRP A 340 5.11 12.04 6.00
N MET A 341 4.04 11.30 6.30
CA MET A 341 4.07 10.11 7.15
C MET A 341 4.52 8.87 6.37
N VAL A 342 5.60 8.22 6.84
CA VAL A 342 6.16 6.99 6.24
C VAL A 342 5.12 5.88 6.15
N ASP A 343 4.38 5.61 7.23
CA ASP A 343 3.39 4.54 7.27
C ASP A 343 2.28 4.71 6.22
N VAL A 344 1.88 5.96 5.97
CA VAL A 344 0.90 6.32 4.93
C VAL A 344 1.47 6.01 3.55
N ARG A 345 2.69 6.49 3.23
CA ARG A 345 3.33 6.20 1.94
C ARG A 345 3.48 4.71 1.67
N VAL A 346 3.91 3.92 2.67
CA VAL A 346 4.08 2.46 2.53
C VAL A 346 2.75 1.79 2.21
N ARG A 347 1.67 2.14 2.92
CA ARG A 347 0.35 1.51 2.72
C ARG A 347 -0.31 1.98 1.44
N SER A 348 -0.13 3.24 1.02
CA SER A 348 -0.60 3.73 -0.27
C SER A 348 0.15 3.05 -1.42
N ALA A 349 1.45 2.75 -1.28
CA ALA A 349 2.19 1.95 -2.26
C ALA A 349 1.69 0.50 -2.33
N GLN A 350 1.41 -0.13 -1.19
CA GLN A 350 0.79 -1.47 -1.15
C GLN A 350 -0.61 -1.46 -1.80
N LEU A 351 -1.44 -0.48 -1.45
CA LEU A 351 -2.80 -0.32 -2.00
C LEU A 351 -2.75 -0.06 -3.51
N LEU A 352 -1.79 0.72 -4.00
CA LEU A 352 -1.59 0.93 -5.43
C LEU A 352 -1.28 -0.40 -6.13
N CYS A 353 -0.34 -1.19 -5.60
CA CYS A 353 0.01 -2.49 -6.16
C CYS A 353 -1.21 -3.41 -6.28
N VAL A 354 -1.99 -3.53 -5.20
CA VAL A 354 -3.22 -4.34 -5.18
C VAL A 354 -4.26 -3.77 -6.16
N THR A 355 -4.39 -2.45 -6.23
CA THR A 355 -5.32 -1.78 -7.14
C THR A 355 -4.98 -2.05 -8.59
N VAL A 356 -3.70 -1.97 -8.99
CA VAL A 356 -3.25 -2.28 -10.35
C VAL A 356 -3.52 -3.74 -10.69
N GLN A 357 -3.22 -4.67 -9.77
CA GLN A 357 -3.53 -6.09 -9.95
C GLN A 357 -5.02 -6.33 -10.19
N HIS A 358 -5.90 -5.64 -9.47
CA HIS A 358 -7.36 -5.81 -9.63
C HIS A 358 -7.94 -5.06 -10.83
N ALA A 359 -7.30 -3.96 -11.25
CA ALA A 359 -7.71 -3.22 -12.44
C ALA A 359 -7.35 -3.97 -13.73
N GLU A 360 -6.27 -4.75 -13.71
CA GLU A 360 -5.70 -5.43 -14.89
C GLU A 360 -5.53 -4.43 -16.05
N GLU A 361 -5.91 -4.80 -17.28
CA GLU A 361 -5.83 -3.97 -18.49
C GLU A 361 -6.49 -2.59 -18.33
N ASN A 362 -7.46 -2.45 -17.42
CA ASN A 362 -8.17 -1.20 -17.20
C ASN A 362 -7.31 -0.12 -16.54
N ILE A 363 -6.14 -0.45 -16.01
CA ILE A 363 -5.20 0.57 -15.52
C ILE A 363 -4.63 1.43 -16.66
N THR A 364 -4.67 0.93 -17.90
CA THR A 364 -4.13 1.60 -19.10
C THR A 364 -4.62 3.04 -19.23
N GLN A 365 -5.92 3.29 -19.03
CA GLN A 365 -6.50 4.64 -19.14
C GLN A 365 -6.07 5.62 -18.03
N HIS A 366 -5.42 5.12 -16.98
CA HIS A 366 -4.99 5.92 -15.83
C HIS A 366 -3.47 6.05 -15.72
N ILE A 367 -2.71 5.32 -16.54
CA ILE A 367 -1.26 5.17 -16.36
C ILE A 367 -0.53 6.52 -16.34
N GLN A 368 -0.88 7.45 -17.23
CA GLN A 368 -0.31 8.80 -17.30
C GLN A 368 -0.43 9.58 -15.98
N LYS A 369 -1.50 9.36 -15.21
CA LYS A 369 -1.75 10.07 -13.94
C LYS A 369 -1.00 9.42 -12.77
N VAL A 370 -0.69 8.14 -12.86
CA VAL A 370 -0.06 7.36 -11.78
C VAL A 370 1.47 7.44 -11.86
N LEU A 371 2.02 7.42 -13.08
CA LEU A 371 3.45 7.39 -13.34
C LEU A 371 4.27 8.49 -12.63
N PRO A 372 3.87 9.78 -12.61
CA PRO A 372 4.67 10.82 -11.96
C PRO A 372 4.89 10.58 -10.46
N ALA A 373 3.86 10.09 -9.75
CA ALA A 373 3.98 9.75 -8.33
C ALA A 373 4.82 8.47 -8.14
N MET A 374 4.65 7.47 -9.02
CA MET A 374 5.50 6.28 -9.01
C MET A 374 6.98 6.62 -9.19
N TYR A 375 7.34 7.55 -10.10
CA TYR A 375 8.73 7.94 -10.30
C TYR A 375 9.37 8.52 -9.03
N ARG A 376 8.62 9.34 -8.29
CA ARG A 376 9.09 9.90 -7.02
C ARG A 376 9.19 8.82 -5.94
N ALA A 377 8.15 7.99 -5.81
CA ALA A 377 8.08 6.92 -4.83
C ALA A 377 9.10 5.78 -5.09
N PHE A 378 9.53 5.57 -6.34
CA PHE A 378 10.60 4.64 -6.69
C PHE A 378 11.95 5.07 -6.10
N SER A 379 12.15 6.38 -5.94
CA SER A 379 13.34 6.97 -5.32
C SER A 379 13.11 7.38 -3.86
N ASP A 380 12.07 6.87 -3.20
CA ASP A 380 11.79 7.14 -1.78
C ASP A 380 12.90 6.55 -0.90
N ASP A 381 13.22 7.20 0.22
CA ASP A 381 14.22 6.71 1.18
C ASP A 381 13.77 5.40 1.86
N GLU A 382 12.46 5.20 1.98
CA GLU A 382 11.87 4.05 2.65
C GLU A 382 11.77 2.82 1.73
N LYS A 383 12.46 1.75 2.14
CA LYS A 383 12.49 0.47 1.39
C LYS A 383 11.09 -0.09 1.14
N GLY A 384 10.20 0.05 2.12
CA GLY A 384 8.83 -0.42 2.03
C GLY A 384 8.05 0.23 0.88
N VAL A 385 8.28 1.52 0.63
CA VAL A 385 7.67 2.24 -0.50
C VAL A 385 8.25 1.71 -1.81
N ARG A 386 9.59 1.70 -1.94
CA ARG A 386 10.28 1.28 -3.17
C ARG A 386 9.88 -0.11 -3.63
N ILE A 387 9.90 -1.11 -2.73
CA ILE A 387 9.56 -2.50 -3.06
C ILE A 387 8.13 -2.61 -3.60
N ASN A 388 7.17 -1.89 -3.03
CA ASN A 388 5.79 -1.95 -3.49
C ASN A 388 5.59 -1.21 -4.82
N ILE A 389 6.34 -0.14 -5.08
CA ILE A 389 6.32 0.56 -6.37
C ILE A 389 7.00 -0.25 -7.48
N GLU A 390 8.10 -0.94 -7.17
CA GLU A 390 8.72 -1.92 -8.08
C GLU A 390 7.73 -3.01 -8.48
N ARG A 391 7.03 -3.61 -7.51
CA ARG A 391 5.95 -4.57 -7.77
C ARG A 391 4.79 -3.98 -8.56
N THR A 392 4.43 -2.73 -8.30
CA THR A 392 3.38 -2.03 -9.06
C THR A 392 3.81 -1.87 -10.53
N ALA A 393 5.07 -1.50 -10.78
CA ALA A 393 5.64 -1.38 -12.12
C ALA A 393 5.70 -2.75 -12.84
N GLU A 394 6.03 -3.82 -12.12
CA GLU A 394 5.92 -5.20 -12.64
C GLU A 394 4.46 -5.55 -13.01
N MET A 395 3.47 -5.24 -12.17
CA MET A 395 2.06 -5.45 -12.51
C MET A 395 1.64 -4.66 -13.77
N ILE A 396 2.14 -3.43 -13.93
CA ILE A 396 1.91 -2.63 -15.15
C ILE A 396 2.46 -3.37 -16.39
N GLY A 397 3.64 -3.98 -16.30
CA GLY A 397 4.22 -4.73 -17.43
C GLY A 397 3.40 -5.96 -17.85
N TYR A 398 2.71 -6.61 -16.92
CA TYR A 398 1.79 -7.70 -17.25
C TYR A 398 0.52 -7.24 -17.99
N PHE A 399 -0.01 -6.05 -17.66
CA PHE A 399 -1.37 -5.65 -18.05
C PHE A 399 -1.43 -4.50 -19.06
N VAL A 400 -0.41 -3.66 -19.16
CA VAL A 400 -0.38 -2.49 -20.05
C VAL A 400 0.47 -2.80 -21.29
N PRO A 401 -0.05 -2.60 -22.51
CA PRO A 401 0.71 -2.84 -23.73
C PRO A 401 1.99 -1.96 -23.82
N PRO A 402 3.10 -2.49 -24.36
CA PRO A 402 4.35 -1.75 -24.56
C PRO A 402 4.23 -0.41 -25.25
N GLU A 403 3.45 -0.34 -26.33
CA GLU A 403 3.18 0.92 -27.05
C GLU A 403 2.67 2.02 -26.11
N VAL A 404 1.73 1.69 -25.21
CA VAL A 404 1.09 2.67 -24.33
C VAL A 404 2.02 3.13 -23.22
N TYR A 405 2.68 2.21 -22.53
CA TYR A 405 3.59 2.63 -21.46
C TYR A 405 4.84 3.31 -22.02
N CYS A 406 5.35 2.90 -23.19
CA CYS A 406 6.51 3.54 -23.83
C CYS A 406 6.17 4.98 -24.19
N PHE A 407 4.99 5.22 -24.77
CA PHE A 407 4.49 6.56 -25.10
C PHE A 407 4.49 7.52 -23.89
N HIS A 408 4.24 7.01 -22.68
CA HIS A 408 4.21 7.84 -21.47
C HIS A 408 5.53 7.88 -20.69
N ILE A 409 6.26 6.76 -20.62
CA ILE A 409 7.47 6.63 -19.79
C ILE A 409 8.70 7.18 -20.51
N LEU A 410 8.86 6.92 -21.81
CA LEU A 410 10.07 7.30 -22.55
C LEU A 410 10.30 8.83 -22.57
N PRO A 411 9.30 9.70 -22.82
CA PRO A 411 9.50 11.14 -22.71
C PRO A 411 9.95 11.57 -21.30
N SER A 412 9.40 10.92 -20.27
CA SER A 412 9.78 11.19 -18.88
C SER A 412 11.21 10.78 -18.56
N VAL A 413 11.73 9.73 -19.23
CA VAL A 413 13.14 9.30 -19.11
C VAL A 413 14.08 10.36 -19.71
N GLU A 414 13.74 10.91 -20.88
CA GLU A 414 14.54 11.95 -21.54
C GLU A 414 14.53 13.29 -20.78
N GLU A 415 13.35 13.70 -20.29
CA GLU A 415 13.16 15.04 -19.71
C GLU A 415 13.58 15.13 -18.23
N ILE A 416 13.22 14.15 -17.40
CA ILE A 416 13.33 14.26 -15.94
C ILE A 416 14.77 14.03 -15.45
N ASN A 417 15.56 13.21 -16.17
CA ASN A 417 16.95 12.87 -15.82
C ASN A 417 17.13 12.43 -14.35
N LYS A 418 16.24 11.54 -13.88
CA LYS A 418 16.29 10.94 -12.53
C LYS A 418 16.21 9.40 -12.60
N PRO A 419 16.67 8.68 -11.56
CA PRO A 419 16.63 7.21 -11.55
C PRO A 419 15.19 6.66 -11.53
N GLY A 420 14.21 7.38 -10.98
CA GLY A 420 12.81 6.93 -10.87
C GLY A 420 12.17 6.47 -12.20
N PRO A 421 12.07 7.34 -13.23
CA PRO A 421 11.51 6.95 -14.53
C PRO A 421 12.23 5.77 -15.18
N VAL A 422 13.57 5.75 -15.10
CA VAL A 422 14.41 4.68 -15.66
C VAL A 422 14.19 3.36 -14.93
N GLY A 423 14.08 3.40 -13.60
CA GLY A 423 13.81 2.23 -12.78
C GLY A 423 12.40 1.67 -12.98
N VAL A 424 11.39 2.54 -13.09
CA VAL A 424 10.02 2.11 -13.44
C VAL A 424 10.00 1.46 -14.82
N LEU A 425 10.68 2.04 -15.82
CA LEU A 425 10.79 1.43 -17.15
C LEU A 425 11.37 0.01 -17.09
N ALA A 426 12.47 -0.18 -16.35
CA ALA A 426 13.12 -1.49 -16.21
C ALA A 426 12.15 -2.57 -15.68
N ARG A 427 11.39 -2.24 -14.63
CA ARG A 427 10.44 -3.17 -13.99
C ARG A 427 9.23 -3.50 -14.88
N VAL A 428 8.74 -2.52 -15.63
CA VAL A 428 7.67 -2.72 -16.61
C VAL A 428 8.15 -3.62 -17.77
N ILE A 429 9.37 -3.39 -18.28
CA ILE A 429 9.97 -4.21 -19.35
C ILE A 429 10.13 -5.67 -18.89
N GLN A 430 10.62 -5.88 -17.66
CA GLN A 430 10.94 -7.20 -17.12
C GLN A 430 9.77 -8.20 -17.17
N THR A 431 8.54 -7.68 -17.10
CA THR A 431 7.30 -8.47 -17.01
C THR A 431 6.42 -8.32 -18.26
N SER A 432 6.90 -7.62 -19.28
CA SER A 432 6.20 -7.44 -20.55
C SER A 432 6.18 -8.73 -21.38
N LYS A 433 5.16 -8.86 -22.25
CA LYS A 433 5.15 -9.92 -23.28
C LYS A 433 6.20 -9.62 -24.35
N ALA A 434 7.15 -10.55 -24.55
CA ALA A 434 8.25 -10.40 -25.50
C ALA A 434 7.79 -10.03 -26.91
N ASP A 435 6.76 -10.73 -27.43
CA ASP A 435 6.24 -10.52 -28.78
C ASP A 435 5.73 -9.09 -29.04
N LEU A 436 5.15 -8.45 -28.01
CA LEU A 436 4.65 -7.09 -28.10
C LEU A 436 5.77 -6.06 -27.88
N LEU A 437 6.69 -6.35 -26.95
CA LEU A 437 7.80 -5.48 -26.60
C LEU A 437 8.78 -5.33 -27.76
N LYS A 438 8.94 -6.38 -28.58
CA LYS A 438 9.77 -6.38 -29.79
C LYS A 438 9.56 -5.16 -30.67
N ASN A 439 8.32 -4.70 -30.82
CA ASN A 439 7.96 -3.56 -31.69
C ASN A 439 8.49 -2.22 -31.15
N GLU A 440 8.72 -2.10 -29.84
CA GLU A 440 9.19 -0.88 -29.19
C GLU A 440 10.70 -0.89 -28.87
N LEU A 441 11.42 -1.99 -29.14
CA LEU A 441 12.84 -2.13 -28.77
C LEU A 441 13.71 -1.01 -29.31
N HIS A 442 13.55 -0.64 -30.59
CA HIS A 442 14.33 0.46 -31.19
C HIS A 442 14.06 1.81 -30.53
N ASN A 443 12.81 2.07 -30.12
CA ASN A 443 12.43 3.30 -29.45
C ASN A 443 13.06 3.36 -28.05
N ILE A 444 12.96 2.26 -27.30
CA ILE A 444 13.57 2.11 -25.97
C ILE A 444 15.10 2.27 -26.07
N GLY A 445 15.76 1.56 -26.99
CA GLY A 445 17.21 1.61 -27.18
C GLY A 445 17.69 3.02 -27.49
N LYS A 446 17.05 3.70 -28.44
CA LYS A 446 17.36 5.09 -28.79
C LYS A 446 17.27 6.04 -27.60
N VAL A 447 16.18 5.97 -26.83
CA VAL A 447 15.95 6.84 -25.68
C VAL A 447 16.99 6.57 -24.59
N LEU A 448 17.25 5.29 -24.26
CA LEU A 448 18.25 4.93 -23.26
C LEU A 448 19.67 5.37 -23.66
N CYS A 449 20.04 5.25 -24.94
CA CYS A 449 21.31 5.76 -25.47
C CYS A 449 21.43 7.28 -25.29
N SER A 450 20.33 8.03 -25.43
CA SER A 450 20.37 9.50 -25.28
C SER A 450 20.64 9.96 -23.85
N VAL A 451 20.36 9.11 -22.85
CA VAL A 451 20.47 9.44 -21.42
C VAL A 451 21.54 8.64 -20.67
N CYS A 452 22.29 7.76 -21.34
CA CYS A 452 23.24 6.85 -20.68
C CYS A 452 24.56 7.51 -20.23
N LEU A 453 24.84 8.73 -20.67
CA LEU A 453 26.06 9.47 -20.36
C LEU A 453 25.99 10.15 -18.98
N THR A 454 25.95 9.35 -17.92
CA THR A 454 25.84 9.81 -16.52
C THR A 454 26.86 9.15 -15.60
N LYS A 455 27.26 9.85 -14.54
CA LYS A 455 28.12 9.36 -13.46
C LYS A 455 27.35 9.04 -12.16
N GLN A 456 26.04 9.28 -12.14
CA GLN A 456 25.23 9.03 -10.96
C GLN A 456 25.04 7.52 -10.77
N LEU A 457 25.49 6.99 -9.62
CA LEU A 457 25.51 5.56 -9.34
C LEU A 457 24.11 4.94 -9.44
N ASP A 458 23.12 5.50 -8.74
CA ASP A 458 21.74 4.98 -8.74
C ASP A 458 21.14 4.97 -10.14
N TYR A 459 21.47 5.97 -10.97
CA TYR A 459 21.00 6.05 -12.35
C TYR A 459 21.66 4.97 -13.22
N GLN A 460 22.98 4.78 -13.08
CA GLN A 460 23.72 3.71 -13.77
C GLN A 460 23.16 2.33 -13.40
N GLU A 461 22.83 2.09 -12.14
CA GLU A 461 22.18 0.84 -11.71
C GLU A 461 20.83 0.63 -12.41
N GLN A 462 20.02 1.67 -12.55
CA GLN A 462 18.74 1.56 -13.28
C GLN A 462 18.93 1.36 -14.78
N LEU A 463 19.96 1.94 -15.41
CA LEU A 463 20.31 1.64 -16.81
C LEU A 463 20.68 0.17 -16.99
N LEU A 464 21.50 -0.39 -16.10
CA LEU A 464 21.85 -1.80 -16.12
C LEU A 464 20.63 -2.70 -15.83
N ASN A 465 19.70 -2.27 -14.98
CA ASN A 465 18.43 -2.96 -14.77
C ASN A 465 17.58 -2.99 -16.05
N ASN A 466 17.53 -1.91 -16.83
CA ASN A 466 16.85 -1.89 -18.13
C ASN A 466 17.48 -2.88 -19.11
N VAL A 467 18.80 -2.85 -19.26
CA VAL A 467 19.50 -3.78 -20.15
C VAL A 467 19.25 -5.23 -19.72
N SER A 468 19.34 -5.52 -18.42
CA SER A 468 19.05 -6.86 -17.89
C SER A 468 17.60 -7.28 -18.17
N ALA A 469 16.64 -6.37 -18.00
CA ALA A 469 15.23 -6.62 -18.29
C ALA A 469 15.01 -6.92 -19.77
N ILE A 470 15.58 -6.11 -20.67
CA ILE A 470 15.52 -6.32 -22.13
C ILE A 470 16.10 -7.69 -22.50
N ILE A 471 17.30 -8.04 -22.02
CA ILE A 471 17.98 -9.32 -22.31
C ILE A 471 17.13 -10.50 -21.84
N SER A 472 16.64 -10.46 -20.61
CA SER A 472 15.85 -11.57 -20.03
C SER A 472 14.47 -11.75 -20.68
N THR A 473 13.79 -10.65 -21.02
CA THR A 473 12.44 -10.69 -21.61
C THR A 473 12.48 -10.98 -23.11
N CYS A 474 13.36 -10.32 -23.88
CA CYS A 474 13.37 -10.41 -25.35
C CYS A 474 14.37 -11.44 -25.91
N GLN A 475 15.33 -11.91 -25.11
CA GLN A 475 16.27 -12.97 -25.50
C GLN A 475 16.93 -12.66 -26.86
N TYR A 476 16.72 -13.51 -27.87
CA TYR A 476 17.32 -13.36 -29.20
C TYR A 476 16.86 -12.11 -29.97
N ASP A 477 15.69 -11.55 -29.67
CA ASP A 477 15.22 -10.31 -30.30
C ASP A 477 16.05 -9.08 -29.87
N CYS A 478 16.87 -9.18 -28.82
CA CYS A 478 17.82 -8.13 -28.44
C CYS A 478 18.85 -7.84 -29.54
N SER A 479 19.07 -8.79 -30.46
CA SER A 479 19.96 -8.60 -31.61
C SER A 479 19.57 -7.41 -32.49
N LEU A 480 18.28 -7.01 -32.48
CA LEU A 480 17.75 -5.84 -33.20
C LEU A 480 18.35 -4.52 -32.70
N ILE A 481 18.69 -4.44 -31.42
CA ILE A 481 19.22 -3.25 -30.75
C ILE A 481 20.58 -3.52 -30.09
N SER A 482 21.31 -4.52 -30.57
CA SER A 482 22.60 -4.93 -29.99
C SER A 482 23.61 -3.79 -29.95
N GLN A 483 23.62 -2.91 -30.96
CA GLN A 483 24.46 -1.71 -30.99
C GLN A 483 24.10 -0.72 -29.88
N ASP A 484 22.80 -0.51 -29.62
CA ASP A 484 22.32 0.41 -28.58
C ASP A 484 22.66 -0.13 -27.19
N ILE A 485 22.40 -1.43 -26.95
CA ILE A 485 22.74 -2.10 -25.69
C ILE A 485 24.26 -2.03 -25.46
N PHE A 486 25.07 -2.32 -26.48
CA PHE A 486 26.52 -2.22 -26.40
C PHE A 486 26.95 -0.79 -26.03
N TYR A 487 26.38 0.23 -26.68
CA TYR A 487 26.68 1.63 -26.38
C TYR A 487 26.37 2.00 -24.92
N ILE A 488 25.20 1.58 -24.41
CA ILE A 488 24.80 1.81 -23.01
C ILE A 488 25.78 1.12 -22.05
N LEU A 489 26.13 -0.13 -22.29
CA LEU A 489 27.03 -0.91 -21.43
C LEU A 489 28.44 -0.32 -21.39
N ILE A 490 29.01 0.06 -22.55
CA ILE A 490 30.31 0.73 -22.61
C ILE A 490 30.25 2.12 -21.96
N SER A 491 29.15 2.85 -22.12
CA SER A 491 28.96 4.14 -21.46
C SER A 491 29.00 4.01 -19.94
N VAL A 492 28.27 3.04 -19.38
CA VAL A 492 28.32 2.75 -17.94
C VAL A 492 29.70 2.26 -17.52
N LEU A 493 30.34 1.38 -18.31
CA LEU A 493 31.67 0.85 -18.01
C LEU A 493 32.75 1.94 -17.94
N GLY A 494 32.71 2.92 -18.84
CA GLY A 494 33.64 4.05 -18.86
C GLY A 494 33.38 5.10 -17.78
N LEU A 495 32.11 5.34 -17.44
CA LEU A 495 31.70 6.38 -16.48
C LEU A 495 31.51 5.87 -15.05
N ALA A 496 31.58 4.56 -14.82
CA ALA A 496 31.41 3.96 -13.50
C ALA A 496 32.50 4.43 -12.53
N SER A 497 32.07 4.89 -11.35
CA SER A 497 32.98 5.20 -10.24
C SER A 497 33.17 4.03 -9.28
N ASN A 498 32.35 2.98 -9.41
CA ASN A 498 32.36 1.80 -8.54
C ASN A 498 32.63 0.53 -9.38
N GLU A 499 33.54 -0.31 -8.88
CA GLU A 499 33.91 -1.59 -9.50
C GLU A 499 32.72 -2.56 -9.62
N SER A 500 31.77 -2.53 -8.68
CA SER A 500 30.56 -3.36 -8.74
C SER A 500 29.70 -3.04 -9.95
N VAL A 501 29.51 -1.75 -10.27
CA VAL A 501 28.73 -1.30 -11.43
C VAL A 501 29.46 -1.67 -12.73
N ALA A 502 30.77 -1.47 -12.77
CA ALA A 502 31.60 -1.85 -13.91
C ALA A 502 31.56 -3.38 -14.18
N SER A 503 31.72 -4.20 -13.14
CA SER A 503 31.63 -5.66 -13.23
C SER A 503 30.26 -6.13 -13.69
N ARG A 504 29.18 -5.50 -13.19
CA ARG A 504 27.82 -5.81 -13.64
C ARG A 504 27.61 -5.46 -15.13
N SER A 505 28.16 -4.34 -15.60
CA SER A 505 28.12 -3.99 -17.03
C SER A 505 28.83 -5.06 -17.89
N GLN A 506 30.00 -5.53 -17.45
CA GLN A 506 30.72 -6.61 -18.14
C GLN A 506 29.93 -7.92 -18.18
N GLY A 507 29.30 -8.33 -17.08
CA GLY A 507 28.45 -9.52 -17.07
C GLY A 507 27.25 -9.41 -18.03
N LEU A 508 26.71 -8.21 -18.23
CA LEU A 508 25.64 -7.99 -19.22
C LEU A 508 26.14 -8.00 -20.67
N LEU A 509 27.41 -7.66 -20.93
CA LEU A 509 28.03 -7.86 -22.26
C LEU A 509 28.08 -9.36 -22.62
N GLU A 510 28.38 -10.23 -21.65
CA GLU A 510 28.30 -11.68 -21.85
C GLU A 510 26.86 -12.15 -22.13
N GLY A 511 25.87 -11.56 -21.44
CA GLY A 511 24.45 -11.79 -21.73
C GLY A 511 24.09 -11.41 -23.18
N LEU A 512 24.57 -10.26 -23.66
CA LEU A 512 24.36 -9.81 -25.03
C LEU A 512 25.03 -10.74 -26.07
N CYS A 513 26.21 -11.29 -25.74
CA CYS A 513 26.89 -12.29 -26.57
C CYS A 513 26.01 -13.53 -26.81
N ILE A 514 25.30 -13.99 -25.78
CA ILE A 514 24.37 -15.13 -25.87
C ILE A 514 23.21 -14.81 -26.82
N CYS A 515 22.65 -13.60 -26.72
CA CYS A 515 21.57 -13.14 -27.60
C CYS A 515 22.01 -13.09 -29.07
N ASP A 516 23.21 -12.58 -29.34
CA ASP A 516 23.78 -12.47 -30.69
C ASP A 516 24.43 -13.76 -31.20
N LYS A 517 24.57 -14.79 -30.35
CA LYS A 517 25.26 -16.05 -30.63
C LYS A 517 26.71 -15.86 -31.09
N ILE A 518 27.39 -14.89 -30.50
CA ILE A 518 28.80 -14.57 -30.76
C ILE A 518 29.59 -14.61 -29.44
N ASN A 519 30.92 -14.59 -29.52
CA ASN A 519 31.77 -14.42 -28.34
C ASN A 519 32.02 -12.92 -28.08
N LEU A 520 32.60 -12.61 -26.92
CA LEU A 520 32.87 -11.24 -26.49
C LEU A 520 33.76 -10.48 -27.50
N GLU A 521 34.80 -11.14 -28.01
CA GLU A 521 35.70 -10.56 -29.00
C GLU A 521 34.94 -10.12 -30.27
N ASN A 522 34.10 -11.01 -30.82
CA ASN A 522 33.29 -10.71 -32.00
C ASN A 522 32.22 -9.64 -31.73
N LEU A 523 31.69 -9.55 -30.51
CA LEU A 523 30.78 -8.47 -30.11
C LEU A 523 31.48 -7.11 -30.21
N PHE A 524 32.69 -7.01 -29.64
CA PHE A 524 33.50 -5.80 -29.75
C PHE A 524 33.86 -5.50 -31.21
N ILE A 525 34.27 -6.50 -32.00
CA ILE A 525 34.57 -6.31 -33.43
C ILE A 525 33.36 -5.75 -34.19
N LYS A 526 32.16 -6.26 -33.90
CA LYS A 526 30.91 -5.86 -34.55
C LYS A 526 30.50 -4.42 -34.23
N HIS A 527 30.64 -3.99 -32.97
CA HIS A 527 30.02 -2.73 -32.49
C HIS A 527 30.98 -1.57 -32.24
N THR A 528 32.28 -1.85 -32.09
CA THR A 528 33.31 -0.82 -31.87
C THR A 528 33.44 0.19 -33.01
N PRO A 529 33.37 -0.19 -34.32
CA PRO A 529 33.54 0.77 -35.41
C PRO A 529 32.53 1.92 -35.37
N TYR A 530 31.24 1.61 -35.18
CA TYR A 530 30.18 2.62 -35.09
C TYR A 530 30.34 3.52 -33.86
N MET A 531 30.73 2.94 -32.73
CA MET A 531 30.95 3.72 -31.50
C MET A 531 32.15 4.67 -31.63
N LEU A 532 33.25 4.21 -32.24
CA LEU A 532 34.42 5.04 -32.51
C LEU A 532 34.09 6.19 -33.46
N GLU A 533 33.31 5.94 -34.52
CA GLU A 533 32.90 6.99 -35.46
C GLU A 533 32.17 8.15 -34.76
N ASN A 534 31.32 7.85 -33.76
CA ASN A 534 30.63 8.88 -32.97
C ASN A 534 31.58 9.62 -32.01
N VAL A 535 32.42 8.88 -31.29
CA VAL A 535 33.34 9.41 -30.28
C VAL A 535 34.41 10.31 -30.92
N VAL A 536 34.91 9.97 -32.11
CA VAL A 536 35.92 10.74 -32.83
C VAL A 536 35.42 12.14 -33.21
N GLN A 537 34.12 12.32 -33.47
CA GLN A 537 33.55 13.60 -33.89
C GLN A 537 33.69 14.71 -32.84
N THR A 538 33.78 14.34 -31.56
CA THR A 538 33.89 15.30 -30.45
C THR A 538 35.31 15.42 -29.89
N ALA A 539 36.27 14.62 -30.39
CA ALA A 539 37.61 14.46 -29.83
C ALA A 539 38.40 15.77 -29.69
N GLU A 540 38.27 16.69 -30.65
CA GLU A 540 38.95 18.00 -30.64
C GLU A 540 38.52 18.89 -29.45
N LYS A 541 37.31 18.68 -28.92
CA LYS A 541 36.69 19.53 -27.88
C LYS A 541 36.61 18.84 -26.53
N TRP A 542 37.36 17.76 -26.34
CA TRP A 542 37.32 17.04 -25.07
C TRP A 542 37.84 17.88 -23.92
N THR A 543 37.24 17.62 -22.76
CA THR A 543 37.61 18.13 -21.45
C THR A 543 37.91 16.95 -20.53
N VAL A 544 38.47 17.20 -19.35
CA VAL A 544 38.64 16.15 -18.32
C VAL A 544 37.30 15.50 -17.94
N HIS A 545 36.19 16.21 -18.13
CA HIS A 545 34.85 15.73 -17.80
C HIS A 545 34.04 15.21 -18.99
N SER A 546 34.58 15.28 -20.22
CA SER A 546 33.85 14.86 -21.43
C SER A 546 33.52 13.36 -21.39
N PRO A 547 32.23 12.98 -21.51
CA PRO A 547 31.82 11.58 -21.48
C PRO A 547 32.50 10.73 -22.57
N ASP A 548 32.56 11.24 -23.80
CA ASP A 548 33.15 10.53 -24.94
C ASP A 548 34.60 10.11 -24.72
N ARG A 549 35.37 10.89 -23.93
CA ARG A 549 36.73 10.52 -23.51
C ARG A 549 36.72 9.25 -22.65
N PHE A 550 35.79 9.14 -21.70
CA PHE A 550 35.67 7.96 -20.85
C PHE A 550 35.20 6.73 -21.64
N LEU A 551 34.29 6.92 -22.60
CA LEU A 551 33.87 5.86 -23.53
C LEU A 551 35.04 5.36 -24.37
N PHE A 552 35.86 6.28 -24.90
CA PHE A 552 37.06 5.94 -25.63
C PHE A 552 38.05 5.14 -24.77
N GLU A 553 38.35 5.61 -23.55
CA GLU A 553 39.20 4.88 -22.59
C GLU A 553 38.68 3.48 -22.28
N ALA A 554 37.36 3.32 -22.12
CA ALA A 554 36.74 2.02 -21.90
C ALA A 554 36.92 1.09 -23.11
N LEU A 555 36.75 1.59 -24.34
CA LEU A 555 37.01 0.80 -25.55
C LEU A 555 38.48 0.38 -25.62
N LEU A 556 39.42 1.29 -25.37
CA LEU A 556 40.86 0.96 -25.41
C LEU A 556 41.24 -0.12 -24.39
N LYS A 557 40.60 -0.11 -23.22
CA LYS A 557 40.88 -1.06 -22.15
C LYS A 557 40.26 -2.44 -22.38
N HIS A 558 39.14 -2.52 -23.11
CA HIS A 558 38.30 -3.73 -23.16
C HIS A 558 38.10 -4.33 -24.56
N ALA A 559 38.33 -3.58 -25.64
CA ALA A 559 37.98 -4.01 -26.99
C ALA A 559 39.05 -4.89 -27.67
N GLY A 560 40.27 -4.98 -27.12
CA GLY A 560 41.33 -5.89 -27.58
C GLY A 560 41.55 -5.84 -29.10
N ALA A 561 41.43 -6.98 -29.78
CA ALA A 561 41.61 -7.11 -31.23
C ALA A 561 40.76 -6.14 -32.09
N ALA A 562 39.60 -5.70 -31.60
CA ALA A 562 38.75 -4.73 -32.30
C ALA A 562 39.41 -3.34 -32.42
N ILE A 563 40.33 -2.99 -31.51
CA ILE A 563 41.16 -1.77 -31.62
C ILE A 563 42.10 -1.89 -32.82
N GLY A 564 42.73 -3.04 -33.01
CA GLY A 564 43.64 -3.28 -34.12
C GLY A 564 42.96 -3.12 -35.49
N LEU A 565 41.75 -3.65 -35.64
CA LEU A 565 40.95 -3.50 -36.86
C LEU A 565 40.57 -2.04 -37.18
N ASN A 566 40.52 -1.18 -36.16
CA ASN A 566 40.13 0.24 -36.29
C ASN A 566 41.27 1.20 -35.94
N ILE A 567 42.53 0.74 -36.02
CA ILE A 567 43.69 1.47 -35.48
C ILE A 567 43.87 2.87 -36.10
N ASP A 568 43.56 3.03 -37.39
CA ASP A 568 43.66 4.33 -38.06
C ASP A 568 42.67 5.37 -37.49
N GLN A 569 41.44 4.96 -37.14
CA GLN A 569 40.47 5.83 -36.48
C GLN A 569 40.88 6.15 -35.04
N VAL A 570 41.45 5.17 -34.33
CA VAL A 570 41.99 5.35 -32.97
C VAL A 570 43.13 6.36 -32.97
N ILE A 571 44.08 6.24 -33.91
CA ILE A 571 45.18 7.20 -34.09
C ILE A 571 44.64 8.59 -34.42
N ASN A 572 43.63 8.69 -35.30
CA ASN A 572 42.99 9.96 -35.62
C ASN A 572 42.35 10.58 -34.36
N CYS A 573 41.66 9.77 -33.54
CA CYS A 573 41.08 10.20 -32.28
C CYS A 573 42.14 10.81 -31.34
N PHE A 574 43.27 10.11 -31.14
CA PHE A 574 44.38 10.64 -30.35
C PHE A 574 44.96 11.92 -30.92
N THR A 575 45.13 11.98 -32.24
CA THR A 575 45.67 13.17 -32.93
C THR A 575 44.75 14.38 -32.71
N LEU A 576 43.43 14.18 -32.78
CA LEU A 576 42.42 15.21 -32.52
C LEU A 576 42.33 15.60 -31.04
N ALA A 577 42.40 14.64 -30.13
CA ALA A 577 42.36 14.91 -28.68
C ALA A 577 43.64 15.59 -28.15
N LEU A 578 44.76 15.43 -28.87
CA LEU A 578 46.08 15.98 -28.53
C LEU A 578 46.51 17.13 -29.47
N THR A 579 45.56 17.80 -30.14
CA THR A 579 45.82 18.95 -31.03
C THR A 579 46.55 20.10 -30.34
N VAL A 580 47.01 21.08 -31.12
CA VAL A 580 47.91 22.16 -30.69
C VAL A 580 47.42 22.91 -29.44
N ASP A 581 48.16 22.76 -28.35
CA ASP A 581 47.92 23.31 -27.00
C ASP A 581 46.76 22.66 -26.22
N PRO A 582 46.81 21.33 -26.02
CA PRO A 582 45.79 20.63 -25.25
C PRO A 582 45.92 20.98 -23.77
N ASP A 583 44.80 20.95 -23.04
CA ASP A 583 44.81 21.02 -21.57
C ASP A 583 45.78 19.94 -21.04
N PRO A 584 46.79 20.32 -20.22
CA PRO A 584 47.79 19.37 -19.75
C PRO A 584 47.23 18.17 -19.00
N GLU A 585 46.09 18.29 -18.34
CA GLU A 585 45.46 17.17 -17.64
C GLU A 585 44.85 16.17 -18.62
N ILE A 586 44.22 16.66 -19.69
CA ILE A 586 43.64 15.83 -20.75
C ILE A 586 44.74 15.13 -21.52
N ALA A 587 45.78 15.87 -21.90
CA ALA A 587 46.90 15.30 -22.63
C ALA A 587 47.57 14.18 -21.83
N LEU A 588 47.72 14.37 -20.52
CA LEU A 588 48.22 13.32 -19.63
C LEU A 588 47.29 12.10 -19.61
N LYS A 589 45.97 12.30 -19.46
CA LYS A 589 44.98 11.20 -19.46
C LYS A 589 45.00 10.42 -20.78
N MET A 590 45.06 11.11 -21.92
CA MET A 590 45.13 10.48 -23.24
C MET A 590 46.46 9.72 -23.43
N LEU A 591 47.59 10.27 -23.00
CA LEU A 591 48.88 9.53 -23.03
C LEU A 591 48.83 8.29 -22.14
N MET A 592 48.23 8.38 -20.95
CA MET A 592 48.00 7.20 -20.10
C MET A 592 47.07 6.19 -20.79
N ALA A 593 46.03 6.65 -21.50
CA ALA A 593 45.12 5.76 -22.23
C ALA A 593 45.81 5.05 -23.40
N LEU A 594 46.75 5.72 -24.09
CA LEU A 594 47.57 5.12 -25.15
C LEU A 594 48.39 3.93 -24.62
N SER A 595 48.83 4.00 -23.35
CA SER A 595 49.54 2.88 -22.73
C SER A 595 48.70 1.60 -22.63
N TYR A 596 47.36 1.69 -22.60
CA TYR A 596 46.51 0.49 -22.63
C TYR A 596 46.69 -0.30 -23.92
N ILE A 597 46.77 0.38 -25.06
CA ILE A 597 46.97 -0.24 -26.37
C ILE A 597 48.40 -0.80 -26.47
N LEU A 598 49.40 -0.02 -26.04
CA LEU A 598 50.81 -0.41 -26.17
C LEU A 598 51.21 -1.57 -25.26
N ASN A 599 50.57 -1.69 -24.10
CA ASN A 599 50.84 -2.77 -23.14
C ASN A 599 49.96 -4.01 -23.37
N ASP A 600 48.89 -3.89 -24.16
CA ASP A 600 48.01 -5.00 -24.49
C ASP A 600 48.47 -5.70 -25.78
N ASN A 601 48.88 -6.96 -25.65
CA ASN A 601 49.29 -7.78 -26.78
C ASN A 601 48.15 -8.05 -27.77
N ASP A 602 46.89 -7.97 -27.32
CA ASP A 602 45.73 -8.30 -28.12
C ASP A 602 45.31 -7.16 -29.05
N SER A 603 45.55 -5.91 -28.63
CA SER A 603 45.26 -4.69 -29.39
C SER A 603 45.97 -4.62 -30.76
N PHE A 604 47.10 -5.32 -30.94
CA PHE A 604 47.85 -5.33 -32.21
C PHE A 604 47.65 -6.62 -33.05
N LYS A 605 46.88 -7.61 -32.58
CA LYS A 605 46.76 -8.94 -33.23
C LYS A 605 46.27 -8.88 -34.69
N GLU A 606 45.29 -8.03 -34.97
CA GLU A 606 44.59 -7.98 -36.28
C GLU A 606 45.05 -6.84 -37.21
N ILE A 607 46.17 -6.17 -36.88
CA ILE A 607 46.67 -5.05 -37.70
C ILE A 607 47.44 -5.58 -38.92
N SER A 608 47.01 -5.19 -40.13
CA SER A 608 47.67 -5.63 -41.37
C SER A 608 49.13 -5.13 -41.51
N HIS A 609 49.45 -3.95 -40.97
CA HIS A 609 50.79 -3.36 -41.00
C HIS A 609 51.18 -2.69 -39.67
N PRO A 610 51.57 -3.48 -38.64
CA PRO A 610 51.85 -2.96 -37.30
C PRO A 610 52.94 -1.88 -37.29
N SER A 611 53.98 -2.04 -38.11
CA SER A 611 55.06 -1.05 -38.23
C SER A 611 54.60 0.31 -38.74
N LYS A 612 53.63 0.36 -39.65
CA LYS A 612 53.04 1.62 -40.15
C LYS A 612 52.19 2.29 -39.07
N ALA A 613 51.41 1.52 -38.31
CA ALA A 613 50.59 2.04 -37.22
C ALA A 613 51.45 2.62 -36.10
N ILE A 614 52.50 1.89 -35.66
CA ILE A 614 53.46 2.37 -34.66
C ILE A 614 54.17 3.63 -35.16
N HIS A 615 54.59 3.67 -36.43
CA HIS A 615 55.22 4.87 -36.99
C HIS A 615 54.29 6.08 -36.94
N LYS A 616 53.01 5.92 -37.28
CA LYS A 616 52.00 7.00 -37.16
C LYS A 616 51.79 7.42 -35.71
N ILE A 617 51.71 6.49 -34.75
CA ILE A 617 51.60 6.83 -33.31
C ILE A 617 52.81 7.66 -32.87
N ILE A 618 54.03 7.23 -33.20
CA ILE A 618 55.24 7.97 -32.82
C ILE A 618 55.25 9.36 -33.46
N LYS A 619 54.95 9.45 -34.76
CA LYS A 619 55.06 10.69 -35.53
C LYS A 619 53.93 11.69 -35.21
N ASP A 620 52.68 11.21 -35.20
CA ASP A 620 51.49 12.06 -35.20
C ASP A 620 50.93 12.26 -33.78
N VAL A 621 51.17 11.32 -32.85
CA VAL A 621 50.66 11.37 -31.46
C VAL A 621 51.76 11.74 -30.45
N LEU A 622 52.89 11.03 -30.42
CA LEU A 622 53.92 11.21 -29.39
C LEU A 622 54.88 12.37 -29.68
N SER A 623 55.39 12.50 -30.91
CA SER A 623 56.39 13.53 -31.28
C SER A 623 55.94 14.97 -30.99
N PRO A 624 54.66 15.36 -31.22
CA PRO A 624 54.18 16.70 -30.85
C PRO A 624 54.26 16.99 -29.34
N GLN A 625 54.15 15.95 -28.50
CA GLN A 625 54.18 16.07 -27.04
C GLN A 625 55.61 16.09 -26.47
N LEU A 626 56.61 15.68 -27.26
CA LEU A 626 58.04 15.68 -26.88
C LEU A 626 58.72 17.05 -27.07
N ILE A 627 58.05 18.00 -27.73
CA ILE A 627 58.59 19.35 -27.96
C ILE A 627 58.80 20.04 -26.61
N TRP A 628 60.02 20.51 -26.36
CA TRP A 628 60.35 21.18 -25.12
C TRP A 628 59.54 22.49 -24.97
N LYS A 629 58.80 22.59 -23.86
CA LYS A 629 58.16 23.81 -23.37
C LYS A 629 58.52 24.01 -21.89
N ALA A 630 58.61 25.26 -21.46
CA ALA A 630 58.89 25.59 -20.06
C ALA A 630 57.66 25.36 -19.17
N GLY A 631 57.85 24.87 -17.93
CA GLY A 631 56.80 24.70 -16.93
C GLY A 631 56.62 23.24 -16.46
N ARG A 632 56.13 23.08 -15.23
CA ARG A 632 55.96 21.76 -14.59
C ARG A 632 55.01 20.84 -15.36
N SER A 633 53.90 21.37 -15.87
CA SER A 633 52.93 20.59 -16.65
C SER A 633 53.51 20.07 -17.97
N ALA A 634 54.30 20.91 -18.67
CA ALA A 634 54.99 20.51 -19.89
C ALA A 634 56.13 19.50 -19.66
N GLU A 635 56.75 19.51 -18.48
CA GLU A 635 57.71 18.48 -18.07
C GLU A 635 57.02 17.13 -17.82
N VAL A 636 55.89 17.13 -17.12
CA VAL A 636 55.10 15.92 -16.84
C VAL A 636 54.62 15.27 -18.14
N LEU A 637 54.10 16.05 -19.09
CA LEU A 637 53.67 15.52 -20.40
C LEU A 637 54.81 14.91 -21.20
N ARG A 638 55.98 15.55 -21.22
CA ARG A 638 57.17 15.00 -21.88
C ARG A 638 57.61 13.70 -21.25
N ASN A 639 57.62 13.62 -19.91
CA ASN A 639 57.96 12.39 -19.20
C ASN A 639 56.95 11.28 -19.51
N ALA A 640 55.65 11.58 -19.55
CA ALA A 640 54.60 10.62 -19.88
C ALA A 640 54.63 10.14 -21.35
N ALA A 641 55.10 10.97 -22.29
CA ALA A 641 55.27 10.59 -23.69
C ALA A 641 56.56 9.77 -23.93
N ILE A 642 57.56 9.88 -23.05
CA ILE A 642 58.81 9.09 -23.11
C ILE A 642 58.62 7.70 -22.49
N SER A 643 57.88 7.64 -21.38
CA SER A 643 57.55 6.39 -20.69
C SER A 643 56.63 5.51 -21.52
#